data_AF-A0A2V2UW94-F1
#
_entry.id   AF-A0A2V2UW94-F1
#
_cell.length_a   1.000
_cell.length_b   1.000
_cell.length_c   1.000
_cell.angle_alpha   90.00
_cell.angle_beta   90.00
_cell.angle_gamma   90.00
#
_symmetry.space_group_name_H-M   'P 1'
#
loop_
_entity.id
_entity.type
_entity.pdbx_description
1 polymer ?
#
loop_
_entity_poly.entity_id
_entity_poly.type
_entity_poly.pdbx_seq_one_letter_code
_entity_poly.pdbx_strand_id
1 'polypeptide(L)'
;MPPKRNRVQGGNARSRASAVPQGVRQRRARPESEDVTDQPAATHIRVEEARQPQWTMRSSVKDILLEGSTNRTDMKLNDFLRSNLGGRGVVDTNENVAMEMFVLRPTMFINDSEILGLITASPSYRELEERKILLEAIYKLHHERVVSLEQWRDYEGKDTVTLIECEKLNAVLTQLLREERREEVERARREGQVGFTLTTTIEGVLFKGRARVIDIKLNDFLTMELDGRGILYANRNVLLRDFFKEPASYIRDAEVLNEIQKKYYALRLESTVPEEMELEEDVRSLHENGVNNQPGWSLAAAEVKASVRDDTKHFLNAAAEEARNPTTTSAAEKLEGLYESVYNARWHHVVEVPDGVGTGMEVKEGKPKQPWTYKKVGDTFEKDDGVRKSGEEPPVLMVLTSDKGWPYSWHMTQDLPKDFFVNCEVERVWQIVKRDLTKWFSNFDLALNSSPVRRLLIGTPGIGKSVAAGSYLLYQLLHCDVEKLQVVVHCFGSVMYVFDKTAKTVTKYVGNKTSIVVLGGLRQRGMKGYIIYDVAKKGTPPDTGFAPSSGWGTIVVSSPKVSNYDKWEEQLKAKRIIMNCPDEMDVKAMCAWMKRGLDKDKQAEYWRMVEEHMKKVGPILRYVFDASECGKRWNDVVRTLNWINLGDQGKYFTQGGEKKKWYSEDPSHKLVKIVRVREEGPLEDFSNAPICEYLGVLTLSRLAKVLSANDILFLVLGMKNALQSEALERYSLTVFLRVEFVTSMVKDLKELPPPSPSKPRFSVLTLNPHGHPTEAAAINELRFIGSPEKLNYRVLYIPTFPTFPLVDGFFFMESPRRTLVGLQMTKASAHHTKTSTVNQFTEHLSRFFNGWGEFAQGLSWDIIYIQHADSKPMKTGRDVITSIPIIKPTLKKKLWRSGTERYTNTSLF
;
A
#
# COMPACT_ATOMS: atom_id res chain seq x y z
N MET A 1 16.73 -64.42 35.42
CA MET A 1 17.72 -65.51 35.27
C MET A 1 17.88 -65.83 33.77
N PRO A 2 19.05 -66.33 33.30
CA PRO A 2 19.97 -65.43 32.61
C PRO A 2 20.28 -65.79 31.13
N PRO A 3 21.53 -65.94 30.62
CA PRO A 3 22.11 -64.90 29.75
C PRO A 3 22.61 -65.40 28.38
N LYS A 4 23.19 -64.45 27.61
CA LYS A 4 24.33 -64.56 26.65
C LYS A 4 24.69 -65.93 26.01
N ARG A 5 24.98 -65.79 24.70
CA ARG A 5 26.10 -66.38 23.92
C ARG A 5 25.94 -67.76 23.22
N ASN A 6 26.25 -67.68 21.92
CA ASN A 6 27.19 -68.53 21.16
C ASN A 6 26.72 -69.82 20.42
N ARG A 7 26.92 -69.72 19.09
CA ARG A 7 27.67 -70.66 18.21
C ARG A 7 27.01 -71.98 17.77
N VAL A 8 26.81 -72.13 16.43
CA VAL A 8 27.59 -73.01 15.50
C VAL A 8 26.89 -74.37 15.34
N GLN A 9 26.77 -75.07 14.20
CA GLN A 9 27.51 -75.24 12.92
C GLN A 9 26.48 -75.64 11.81
N GLY A 10 26.73 -75.66 10.49
CA GLY A 10 27.85 -75.20 9.66
C GLY A 10 27.68 -75.56 8.16
N GLY A 11 28.53 -74.97 7.29
CA GLY A 11 29.03 -75.46 5.97
C GLY A 11 28.05 -75.62 4.77
N ASN A 12 28.44 -75.61 3.48
CA ASN A 12 29.68 -75.34 2.70
C ASN A 12 29.29 -75.31 1.18
N ALA A 13 30.03 -74.78 0.19
CA ALA A 13 31.10 -73.77 0.09
C ALA A 13 31.45 -73.46 -1.41
N ARG A 14 32.33 -72.45 -1.65
CA ARG A 14 33.16 -72.17 -2.87
C ARG A 14 32.61 -71.39 -4.11
N SER A 15 33.42 -70.38 -4.51
CA SER A 15 33.62 -69.75 -5.85
C SER A 15 32.50 -68.85 -6.43
N ARG A 16 32.60 -67.54 -6.72
CA ARG A 16 33.63 -66.58 -7.24
C ARG A 16 33.66 -66.46 -8.79
N ALA A 17 33.14 -65.34 -9.36
CA ALA A 17 33.76 -64.49 -10.42
C ALA A 17 32.78 -63.55 -11.16
N SER A 18 33.34 -62.46 -11.70
CA SER A 18 32.76 -61.30 -12.42
C SER A 18 32.29 -61.57 -13.86
N ALA A 19 31.30 -60.81 -14.38
CA ALA A 19 31.36 -60.10 -15.68
C ALA A 19 30.06 -59.31 -16.04
N VAL A 20 30.20 -58.27 -16.87
CA VAL A 20 29.16 -57.52 -17.62
C VAL A 20 29.61 -57.53 -19.10
N PRO A 21 28.76 -57.80 -20.12
CA PRO A 21 28.33 -56.70 -21.02
C PRO A 21 27.04 -56.85 -21.88
N GLN A 22 26.46 -55.68 -22.21
CA GLN A 22 25.88 -55.22 -23.51
C GLN A 22 24.72 -55.90 -24.29
N GLY A 23 23.68 -55.09 -24.56
CA GLY A 23 23.02 -54.94 -25.88
C GLY A 23 21.62 -55.59 -26.08
N VAL A 24 20.76 -55.18 -27.05
CA VAL A 24 20.77 -54.03 -27.99
C VAL A 24 19.35 -53.84 -28.65
N ARG A 25 18.89 -52.58 -28.79
CA ARG A 25 17.95 -51.96 -29.79
C ARG A 25 16.48 -52.45 -30.10
N GLN A 26 15.61 -51.41 -30.17
CA GLN A 26 14.56 -51.11 -31.20
C GLN A 26 13.24 -51.92 -31.20
N ARG A 27 12.06 -51.39 -31.64
CA ARG A 27 11.74 -50.17 -32.43
C ARG A 27 10.26 -49.68 -32.27
N ARG A 28 10.05 -48.36 -32.41
CA ARG A 28 8.88 -47.61 -32.96
C ARG A 28 7.42 -48.07 -32.74
N ALA A 29 6.59 -47.12 -32.28
CA ALA A 29 5.57 -46.45 -33.12
C ALA A 29 5.30 -45.01 -32.62
N ARG A 30 5.06 -44.06 -33.54
CA ARG A 30 4.59 -42.67 -33.33
C ARG A 30 3.58 -42.37 -34.45
N PRO A 31 2.57 -41.53 -34.22
CA PRO A 31 2.50 -40.22 -34.90
C PRO A 31 2.18 -39.08 -33.88
N GLU A 32 2.66 -37.83 -33.96
CA GLU A 32 2.72 -36.84 -35.07
C GLU A 32 1.30 -36.41 -35.53
N SER A 33 0.98 -35.12 -35.66
CA SER A 33 1.67 -33.84 -35.37
C SER A 33 0.59 -32.73 -35.25
N GLU A 34 0.82 -31.58 -34.59
CA GLU A 34 1.19 -30.23 -35.14
C GLU A 34 0.23 -29.22 -34.45
N ASP A 35 0.50 -27.93 -34.18
CA ASP A 35 1.73 -27.13 -34.01
C ASP A 35 1.34 -25.91 -33.11
N VAL A 36 2.09 -25.48 -32.08
CA VAL A 36 3.31 -24.63 -32.07
C VAL A 36 3.02 -23.20 -32.60
N THR A 37 3.06 -22.14 -31.78
CA THR A 37 4.24 -21.37 -31.28
C THR A 37 3.80 -20.47 -30.08
N ASP A 38 4.63 -19.92 -29.17
CA ASP A 38 6.07 -20.05 -28.88
C ASP A 38 6.33 -19.73 -27.38
N GLN A 39 7.28 -20.46 -26.76
CA GLN A 39 7.97 -20.07 -25.53
C GLN A 39 9.48 -20.19 -25.74
N PRO A 40 10.29 -19.20 -25.33
CA PRO A 40 11.71 -19.41 -25.06
C PRO A 40 11.93 -19.73 -23.57
N ALA A 41 12.65 -20.81 -23.29
CA ALA A 41 13.00 -21.26 -21.95
C ALA A 41 14.34 -20.69 -21.46
N ALA A 42 14.50 -20.60 -20.13
CA ALA A 42 15.81 -20.67 -19.45
C ALA A 42 15.61 -20.92 -17.94
N THR A 43 15.30 -22.16 -17.56
CA THR A 43 15.20 -22.55 -16.14
C THR A 43 16.61 -22.73 -15.55
N HIS A 44 17.17 -21.68 -14.96
CA HIS A 44 18.33 -21.85 -14.08
C HIS A 44 17.87 -22.33 -12.71
N ILE A 45 18.38 -23.49 -12.32
CA ILE A 45 18.16 -24.15 -11.04
C ILE A 45 18.63 -23.22 -9.92
N ARG A 46 17.71 -22.72 -9.10
CA ARG A 46 18.02 -22.27 -7.74
C ARG A 46 17.75 -23.42 -6.78
N VAL A 47 18.81 -23.84 -6.10
CA VAL A 47 18.72 -24.60 -4.86
C VAL A 47 17.87 -23.79 -3.86
N GLU A 48 17.07 -24.47 -3.03
CA GLU A 48 16.32 -23.84 -1.95
C GLU A 48 17.27 -23.31 -0.86
N GLU A 49 17.82 -22.12 -1.07
CA GLU A 49 18.40 -21.35 0.03
C GLU A 49 17.27 -20.85 0.94
N ALA A 50 17.35 -21.21 2.22
CA ALA A 50 16.42 -20.73 3.23
C ALA A 50 16.41 -19.19 3.26
N ARG A 51 15.22 -18.59 3.37
CA ARG A 51 15.01 -17.14 3.26
C ARG A 51 15.80 -16.36 4.33
N GLN A 52 16.98 -15.88 3.97
CA GLN A 52 17.69 -14.84 4.72
C GLN A 52 16.91 -13.51 4.65
N PRO A 53 17.06 -12.62 5.65
CA PRO A 53 16.51 -11.28 5.61
C PRO A 53 17.05 -10.50 4.40
N GLN A 54 16.17 -9.84 3.66
CA GLN A 54 16.59 -8.88 2.64
C GLN A 54 16.99 -7.57 3.31
N TRP A 55 18.28 -7.45 3.62
CA TRP A 55 18.87 -6.21 4.11
C TRP A 55 18.84 -5.10 3.05
N THR A 56 18.95 -3.84 3.49
CA THR A 56 18.96 -2.65 2.63
C THR A 56 19.90 -1.59 3.23
N MET A 57 20.25 -0.55 2.47
CA MET A 57 21.03 0.59 2.99
C MET A 57 20.39 1.28 4.22
N ARG A 58 19.06 1.17 4.40
CA ARG A 58 18.33 1.71 5.56
C ARG A 58 18.22 0.76 6.75
N SER A 59 18.71 -0.48 6.62
CA SER A 59 18.69 -1.45 7.71
C SER A 59 19.57 -1.00 8.87
N SER A 60 19.14 -1.26 10.11
CA SER A 60 19.88 -0.81 11.27
C SER A 60 21.13 -1.64 11.50
N VAL A 61 22.22 -0.97 11.86
CA VAL A 61 23.45 -1.61 12.35
C VAL A 61 23.16 -2.57 13.50
N LYS A 62 22.21 -2.20 14.39
CA LYS A 62 21.76 -3.04 15.50
C LYS A 62 21.14 -4.35 15.03
N ASP A 63 20.27 -4.30 14.03
CA ASP A 63 19.53 -5.48 13.56
C ASP A 63 20.45 -6.45 12.81
N ILE A 64 21.45 -5.92 12.08
CA ILE A 64 22.46 -6.71 11.37
C ILE A 64 23.46 -7.35 12.35
N LEU A 65 24.00 -6.59 13.31
CA LEU A 65 24.95 -7.14 14.29
C LEU A 65 24.32 -8.21 15.19
N LEU A 66 23.03 -8.05 15.53
CA LEU A 66 22.26 -9.01 16.32
C LEU A 66 21.58 -10.10 15.49
N GLU A 67 21.80 -10.17 14.17
CA GLU A 67 21.28 -11.23 13.31
C GLU A 67 21.72 -12.61 13.82
N GLY A 68 20.76 -13.54 13.94
CA GLY A 68 21.00 -14.88 14.50
C GLY A 68 21.11 -14.96 16.03
N SER A 69 21.18 -13.83 16.76
CA SER A 69 21.29 -13.86 18.22
C SER A 69 19.96 -14.26 18.89
N THR A 70 19.98 -15.27 19.76
CA THR A 70 18.78 -15.67 20.50
C THR A 70 18.41 -14.63 21.56
N ASN A 71 17.16 -14.18 21.55
CA ASN A 71 16.72 -13.07 22.39
C ASN A 71 16.42 -13.54 23.85
N ARG A 72 17.45 -13.52 24.71
CA ARG A 72 17.40 -13.91 26.14
C ARG A 72 17.70 -12.74 27.10
N THR A 73 17.30 -11.51 26.75
CA THR A 73 17.55 -10.28 27.56
C THR A 73 17.04 -10.38 29.00
N ASP A 74 15.94 -11.10 29.20
CA ASP A 74 15.21 -11.09 30.47
C ASP A 74 15.62 -12.24 31.41
N MET A 75 16.69 -12.99 31.07
CA MET A 75 17.16 -14.13 31.87
C MET A 75 17.92 -13.68 33.13
N LYS A 76 17.48 -14.17 34.29
CA LYS A 76 18.12 -13.94 35.59
C LYS A 76 19.25 -14.94 35.86
N LEU A 77 20.22 -14.55 36.70
CA LEU A 77 21.36 -15.37 37.09
C LEU A 77 20.94 -16.69 37.73
N ASN A 78 20.05 -16.67 38.73
CA ASN A 78 19.59 -17.91 39.34
C ASN A 78 18.85 -18.84 38.35
N ASP A 79 18.16 -18.30 37.35
CA ASP A 79 17.47 -19.10 36.33
C ASP A 79 18.45 -19.68 35.30
N PHE A 80 19.52 -18.94 34.97
CA PHE A 80 20.66 -19.45 34.20
C PHE A 80 21.37 -20.61 34.93
N LEU A 81 21.65 -20.46 36.23
CA LEU A 81 22.31 -21.49 37.05
C LEU A 81 21.43 -22.74 37.23
N ARG A 82 20.11 -22.57 37.42
CA ARG A 82 19.13 -23.67 37.46
C ARG A 82 19.11 -24.44 36.13
N SER A 83 19.11 -23.74 35.00
CA SER A 83 18.98 -24.36 33.68
C SER A 83 20.27 -24.97 33.10
N ASN A 84 21.44 -24.40 33.39
CA ASN A 84 22.72 -24.84 32.81
C ASN A 84 23.61 -25.62 33.78
N LEU A 85 23.46 -25.42 35.10
CA LEU A 85 24.35 -25.95 36.15
C LEU A 85 23.58 -26.74 37.23
N GLY A 86 22.33 -27.10 36.97
CA GLY A 86 21.49 -27.89 37.89
C GLY A 86 21.20 -27.18 39.22
N GLY A 87 21.34 -25.86 39.28
CA GLY A 87 21.17 -25.06 40.50
C GLY A 87 22.43 -24.89 41.36
N ARG A 88 23.59 -25.44 40.95
CA ARG A 88 24.87 -25.18 41.65
C ARG A 88 25.20 -23.68 41.59
N GLY A 89 25.46 -23.07 42.75
CA GLY A 89 25.78 -21.64 42.88
C GLY A 89 24.58 -20.70 43.03
N VAL A 90 23.34 -21.22 43.04
CA VAL A 90 22.13 -20.42 43.30
C VAL A 90 22.12 -19.93 44.75
N VAL A 91 21.95 -18.62 44.94
CA VAL A 91 21.79 -17.98 46.25
C VAL A 91 20.68 -16.92 46.18
N ASP A 92 19.93 -16.74 47.27
CA ASP A 92 18.74 -15.87 47.29
C ASP A 92 19.07 -14.41 46.97
N THR A 93 20.27 -13.94 47.36
CA THR A 93 20.77 -12.59 47.05
C THR A 93 20.91 -12.33 45.55
N ASN A 94 21.04 -13.38 44.73
CA ASN A 94 21.20 -13.30 43.28
C ASN A 94 19.86 -13.47 42.52
N GLU A 95 18.72 -13.61 43.20
CA GLU A 95 17.42 -13.92 42.58
C GLU A 95 16.87 -12.81 41.67
N ASN A 96 17.36 -11.58 41.81
CA ASN A 96 17.00 -10.45 40.94
C ASN A 96 18.17 -9.92 40.09
N VAL A 97 19.31 -10.62 40.07
CA VAL A 97 20.45 -10.26 39.21
C VAL A 97 20.14 -10.69 37.78
N ALA A 98 20.06 -9.73 36.85
CA ALA A 98 19.99 -10.02 35.42
C ALA A 98 21.32 -10.61 34.92
N MET A 99 21.29 -11.53 33.96
CA MET A 99 22.53 -12.10 33.40
C MET A 99 23.44 -11.04 32.79
N GLU A 100 22.88 -9.98 32.18
CA GLU A 100 23.66 -8.85 31.64
C GLU A 100 24.51 -8.17 32.73
N MET A 101 23.96 -7.98 33.94
CA MET A 101 24.71 -7.44 35.09
C MET A 101 25.77 -8.41 35.61
N PHE A 102 25.51 -9.72 35.55
CA PHE A 102 26.48 -10.74 35.93
C PHE A 102 27.68 -10.77 34.96
N VAL A 103 27.45 -10.77 33.64
CA VAL A 103 28.50 -10.77 32.60
C VAL A 103 29.38 -9.50 32.66
N LEU A 104 28.86 -8.39 33.20
CA LEU A 104 29.67 -7.17 33.44
C LEU A 104 30.64 -7.31 34.63
N ARG A 105 30.25 -7.99 35.71
CA ARG A 105 31.06 -8.14 36.95
C ARG A 105 30.82 -9.49 37.62
N PRO A 106 31.27 -10.61 37.03
CA PRO A 106 30.88 -11.94 37.49
C PRO A 106 31.40 -12.23 38.92
N THR A 107 32.60 -11.74 39.24
CA THR A 107 33.24 -11.79 40.57
C THR A 107 32.60 -10.90 41.64
N MET A 108 31.54 -10.14 41.32
CA MET A 108 30.75 -9.39 42.31
C MET A 108 29.59 -10.21 42.89
N PHE A 109 29.13 -11.22 42.15
CA PHE A 109 27.94 -12.02 42.50
C PHE A 109 28.28 -13.49 42.82
N ILE A 110 29.39 -14.00 42.27
CA ILE A 110 29.90 -15.35 42.54
C ILE A 110 31.41 -15.25 42.80
N ASN A 111 31.79 -15.45 44.05
CA ASN A 111 33.18 -15.39 44.51
C ASN A 111 33.88 -16.76 44.49
N ASP A 112 33.13 -17.82 44.22
CA ASP A 112 33.62 -19.19 44.08
C ASP A 112 34.25 -19.36 42.68
N SER A 113 35.56 -19.58 42.63
CA SER A 113 36.32 -19.68 41.38
C SER A 113 36.04 -20.96 40.58
N GLU A 114 35.60 -22.05 41.22
CA GLU A 114 35.21 -23.29 40.53
C GLU A 114 33.87 -23.09 39.81
N ILE A 115 32.88 -22.53 40.52
CA ILE A 115 31.57 -22.20 39.95
C ILE A 115 31.71 -21.15 38.84
N LEU A 116 32.54 -20.12 39.04
CA LEU A 116 32.80 -19.11 38.02
C LEU A 116 33.47 -19.68 36.76
N GLY A 117 34.41 -20.62 36.94
CA GLY A 117 35.02 -21.38 35.84
C GLY A 117 34.01 -22.21 35.06
N LEU A 118 33.10 -22.91 35.75
CA LEU A 118 32.03 -23.68 35.11
C LEU A 118 31.03 -22.80 34.34
N ILE A 119 30.69 -21.62 34.85
CA ILE A 119 29.81 -20.67 34.17
C ILE A 119 30.49 -20.14 32.90
N THR A 120 31.70 -19.59 33.02
CA THR A 120 32.45 -19.01 31.89
C THR A 120 32.84 -20.01 30.81
N ALA A 121 32.97 -21.29 31.17
CA ALA A 121 33.17 -22.39 30.22
C ALA A 121 31.89 -22.79 29.45
N SER A 122 30.69 -22.42 29.92
CA SER A 122 29.43 -22.89 29.33
C SER A 122 29.09 -22.19 27.99
N PRO A 123 28.53 -22.92 27.00
CA PRO A 123 28.14 -22.32 25.71
C PRO A 123 27.17 -21.14 25.86
N SER A 124 26.14 -21.28 26.69
CA SER A 124 25.15 -20.23 26.92
C SER A 124 25.68 -19.00 27.63
N TYR A 125 26.82 -19.07 28.35
CA TYR A 125 27.50 -17.88 28.86
C TYR A 125 28.34 -17.20 27.77
N ARG A 126 29.02 -17.98 26.92
CA ARG A 126 29.79 -17.43 25.77
C ARG A 126 28.89 -16.68 24.80
N GLU A 127 27.70 -17.20 24.49
CA GLU A 127 26.67 -16.50 23.70
C GLU A 127 26.27 -15.13 24.31
N LEU A 128 26.28 -15.01 25.64
CA LEU A 128 25.96 -13.75 26.35
C LEU A 128 27.15 -12.78 26.35
N GLU A 129 28.38 -13.27 26.49
CA GLU A 129 29.61 -12.46 26.40
C GLU A 129 29.81 -11.93 24.95
N GLU A 130 29.56 -12.77 23.94
CA GLU A 130 29.54 -12.35 22.52
C GLU A 130 28.45 -11.30 22.26
N ARG A 131 27.23 -11.50 22.79
CA ARG A 131 26.14 -10.51 22.68
C ARG A 131 26.47 -9.19 23.39
N LYS A 132 27.18 -9.23 24.52
CA LYS A 132 27.65 -8.03 25.23
C LYS A 132 28.62 -7.22 24.38
N ILE A 133 29.60 -7.86 23.74
CA ILE A 133 30.54 -7.21 22.83
C ILE A 133 29.78 -6.50 21.69
N LEU A 134 28.87 -7.21 21.03
CA LEU A 134 28.01 -6.64 19.98
C LEU A 134 27.17 -5.46 20.48
N LEU A 135 26.62 -5.52 21.70
CA LEU A 135 25.86 -4.41 22.29
C LEU A 135 26.75 -3.21 22.63
N GLU A 136 27.96 -3.42 23.18
CA GLU A 136 28.93 -2.35 23.44
C GLU A 136 29.32 -1.62 22.15
N ALA A 137 29.55 -2.36 21.05
CA ALA A 137 29.78 -1.77 19.73
C ALA A 137 28.56 -1.03 19.17
N ILE A 138 27.34 -1.57 19.34
CA ILE A 138 26.10 -0.86 18.98
C ILE A 138 25.96 0.45 19.75
N TYR A 139 26.25 0.46 21.06
CA TYR A 139 26.24 1.68 21.87
C TYR A 139 27.29 2.68 21.39
N LYS A 140 28.53 2.24 21.14
CA LYS A 140 29.60 3.08 20.60
C LYS A 140 29.20 3.72 19.25
N LEU A 141 28.79 2.91 18.29
CA LEU A 141 28.36 3.37 16.96
C LEU A 141 27.15 4.31 17.05
N HIS A 142 26.20 4.05 17.94
CA HIS A 142 25.08 4.95 18.18
C HIS A 142 25.52 6.30 18.79
N HIS A 143 26.50 6.33 19.69
CA HIS A 143 27.10 7.57 20.21
C HIS A 143 27.82 8.36 19.11
N GLU A 144 28.47 7.66 18.18
CA GLU A 144 29.10 8.23 16.97
C GLU A 144 28.10 8.49 15.82
N ARG A 145 26.80 8.35 16.09
CA ARG A 145 25.65 8.61 15.19
C ARG A 145 25.51 7.67 13.98
N VAL A 146 26.19 6.52 14.01
CA VAL A 146 26.12 5.46 13.01
C VAL A 146 25.06 4.44 13.43
N VAL A 147 23.84 4.57 12.90
CA VAL A 147 22.68 3.74 13.28
C VAL A 147 22.10 2.92 12.11
N SER A 148 22.48 3.25 10.87
CA SER A 148 22.08 2.54 9.65
C SER A 148 23.28 2.13 8.78
N LEU A 149 23.07 1.15 7.90
CA LEU A 149 24.11 0.64 7.00
C LEU A 149 24.63 1.70 6.00
N GLU A 150 23.78 2.64 5.58
CA GLU A 150 24.17 3.80 4.77
C GLU A 150 25.16 4.71 5.52
N GLN A 151 24.98 4.90 6.83
CA GLN A 151 25.91 5.67 7.65
C GLN A 151 27.19 4.89 7.92
N TRP A 152 27.10 3.56 8.08
CA TRP A 152 28.27 2.69 8.19
C TRP A 152 29.16 2.72 6.95
N ARG A 153 28.58 2.82 5.73
CA ARG A 153 29.34 2.91 4.48
C ARG A 153 30.38 4.03 4.52
N ASP A 154 29.97 5.23 4.94
CA ASP A 154 30.78 6.46 4.87
C ASP A 154 31.47 6.82 6.21
N TYR A 155 31.43 5.92 7.20
CA TYR A 155 32.05 6.11 8.52
C TYR A 155 33.57 5.88 8.46
N GLU A 156 34.34 6.82 9.02
CA GLU A 156 35.81 6.80 8.99
C GLU A 156 36.40 5.85 10.03
N GLY A 157 35.82 5.80 11.25
CA GLY A 157 36.36 5.09 12.42
C GLY A 157 36.18 3.57 12.42
N LYS A 158 36.11 2.92 11.24
CA LYS A 158 35.92 1.46 11.12
C LYS A 158 37.07 0.66 11.73
N ASP A 159 38.27 1.23 11.71
CA ASP A 159 39.47 0.72 12.38
C ASP A 159 39.34 0.68 13.91
N THR A 160 38.43 1.47 14.49
CA THR A 160 38.19 1.53 15.94
C THR A 160 37.12 0.54 16.42
N VAL A 161 36.49 -0.21 15.52
CA VAL A 161 35.45 -1.22 15.79
C VAL A 161 36.08 -2.61 15.74
N THR A 162 35.54 -3.61 16.45
CA THR A 162 36.19 -4.93 16.48
C THR A 162 36.04 -5.64 15.13
N LEU A 163 37.04 -6.43 14.76
CA LEU A 163 37.14 -7.04 13.43
C LEU A 163 35.87 -7.81 13.02
N ILE A 164 35.30 -8.59 13.94
CA ILE A 164 34.12 -9.44 13.72
C ILE A 164 32.86 -8.60 13.41
N GLU A 165 32.72 -7.42 14.01
CA GLU A 165 31.60 -6.50 13.78
C GLU A 165 31.73 -5.79 12.43
N CYS A 166 32.95 -5.35 12.10
CA CYS A 166 33.29 -4.80 10.80
C CYS A 166 33.02 -5.80 9.68
N GLU A 167 33.50 -7.03 9.82
CA GLU A 167 33.27 -8.12 8.86
C GLU A 167 31.78 -8.36 8.61
N LYS A 168 30.96 -8.47 9.67
CA LYS A 168 29.50 -8.65 9.54
C LYS A 168 28.83 -7.51 8.76
N LEU A 169 29.11 -6.26 9.13
CA LEU A 169 28.49 -5.09 8.48
C LEU A 169 29.00 -4.90 7.05
N ASN A 170 30.29 -5.09 6.81
CA ASN A 170 30.90 -4.99 5.49
C ASN A 170 30.48 -6.14 4.56
N ALA A 171 30.22 -7.35 5.07
CA ALA A 171 29.73 -8.47 4.27
C ALA A 171 28.33 -8.16 3.69
N VAL A 172 27.40 -7.70 4.53
CA VAL A 172 26.05 -7.29 4.09
C VAL A 172 26.12 -6.10 3.12
N LEU A 173 26.95 -5.10 3.43
CA LEU A 173 27.14 -3.93 2.56
C LEU A 173 27.76 -4.31 1.20
N THR A 174 28.74 -5.21 1.19
CA THR A 174 29.37 -5.74 -0.03
C THR A 174 28.40 -6.55 -0.87
N GLN A 175 27.53 -7.35 -0.25
CA GLN A 175 26.47 -8.07 -0.96
C GLN A 175 25.50 -7.09 -1.67
N LEU A 176 25.10 -6.01 -0.99
CA LEU A 176 24.24 -4.97 -1.57
C LEU A 176 24.92 -4.21 -2.71
N LEU A 177 26.17 -3.78 -2.54
CA LEU A 177 26.95 -3.11 -3.59
C LEU A 177 27.17 -4.01 -4.81
N ARG A 178 27.38 -5.32 -4.61
CA ARG A 178 27.51 -6.30 -5.70
C ARG A 178 26.20 -6.52 -6.45
N GLU A 179 25.05 -6.61 -5.78
CA GLU A 179 23.75 -6.75 -6.46
C GLU A 179 23.32 -5.42 -7.13
N GLU A 180 23.62 -4.26 -6.53
CA GLU A 180 23.42 -2.94 -7.16
C GLU A 180 24.24 -2.82 -8.46
N ARG A 181 25.52 -3.20 -8.44
CA ARG A 181 26.37 -3.27 -9.63
C ARG A 181 25.84 -4.28 -10.67
N ARG A 182 25.32 -5.42 -10.22
CA ARG A 182 24.73 -6.44 -11.11
C ARG A 182 23.44 -5.95 -11.76
N GLU A 183 22.59 -5.27 -11.00
CA GLU A 183 21.40 -4.59 -11.54
C GLU A 183 21.77 -3.46 -12.50
N GLU A 184 22.85 -2.71 -12.24
CA GLU A 184 23.38 -1.69 -13.16
C GLU A 184 23.91 -2.30 -14.45
N VAL A 185 24.69 -3.38 -14.39
CA VAL A 185 25.17 -4.10 -15.58
C VAL A 185 24.00 -4.70 -16.37
N GLU A 186 23.00 -5.27 -15.70
CA GLU A 186 21.78 -5.78 -16.36
C GLU A 186 20.89 -4.67 -16.93
N ARG A 187 20.82 -3.52 -16.26
CA ARG A 187 20.12 -2.32 -16.75
C ARG A 187 20.84 -1.75 -17.97
N ALA A 188 22.17 -1.61 -17.92
CA ALA A 188 23.00 -1.24 -19.05
C ALA A 188 22.90 -2.25 -20.21
N ARG A 189 22.80 -3.55 -19.94
CA ARG A 189 22.59 -4.58 -20.97
C ARG A 189 21.21 -4.47 -21.65
N ARG A 190 20.18 -4.02 -20.92
CA ARG A 190 18.83 -3.74 -21.45
C ARG A 190 18.72 -2.37 -22.13
N GLU A 191 19.52 -1.40 -21.70
CA GLU A 191 19.57 -0.04 -22.26
C GLU A 191 20.56 0.09 -23.43
N GLY A 192 21.54 -0.80 -23.55
CA GLY A 192 22.54 -0.88 -24.64
C GLY A 192 21.98 -1.36 -25.99
N GLN A 193 20.65 -1.48 -26.10
CA GLN A 193 19.90 -1.61 -27.35
C GLN A 193 19.23 -0.29 -27.78
N VAL A 194 19.57 0.84 -27.14
CA VAL A 194 19.09 2.18 -27.50
C VAL A 194 20.21 2.94 -28.24
N GLY A 195 19.89 3.43 -29.43
CA GLY A 195 20.86 4.02 -30.37
C GLY A 195 21.53 5.32 -29.91
N PHE A 196 22.68 5.61 -30.52
CA PHE A 196 23.52 6.75 -30.17
C PHE A 196 22.93 8.09 -30.60
N THR A 197 23.20 9.15 -29.83
CA THR A 197 22.77 10.53 -30.12
C THR A 197 23.95 11.46 -30.39
N LEU A 198 23.68 12.64 -30.99
CA LEU A 198 24.69 13.66 -31.29
C LEU A 198 25.46 14.20 -30.07
N THR A 199 24.99 13.94 -28.85
CA THR A 199 25.68 14.34 -27.60
C THR A 199 26.40 13.18 -26.90
N THR A 200 26.50 12.01 -27.53
CA THR A 200 27.17 10.85 -26.92
C THR A 200 28.68 11.07 -26.84
N THR A 201 29.27 10.81 -25.67
CA THR A 201 30.73 10.82 -25.46
C THR A 201 31.39 9.63 -26.15
N ILE A 202 32.69 9.73 -26.45
CA ILE A 202 33.47 8.61 -27.01
C ILE A 202 33.38 7.38 -26.10
N GLU A 203 33.54 7.57 -24.78
CA GLU A 203 33.35 6.51 -23.78
C GLU A 203 31.96 5.86 -23.86
N GLY A 204 30.90 6.66 -23.98
CA GLY A 204 29.52 6.15 -24.07
C GLY A 204 29.26 5.32 -25.33
N VAL A 205 29.99 5.58 -26.41
CA VAL A 205 29.91 4.81 -27.66
C VAL A 205 30.67 3.49 -27.54
N LEU A 206 31.93 3.55 -27.12
CA LEU A 206 32.83 2.39 -27.12
C LEU A 206 32.47 1.37 -26.04
N PHE A 207 32.15 1.83 -24.83
CA PHE A 207 31.76 0.94 -23.73
C PHE A 207 30.25 0.63 -23.72
N LYS A 208 29.43 1.27 -24.56
CA LYS A 208 27.96 1.07 -24.65
C LYS A 208 27.23 1.10 -23.29
N GLY A 209 27.71 1.93 -22.36
CA GLY A 209 27.17 2.04 -21.00
C GLY A 209 27.53 0.89 -20.04
N ARG A 210 28.47 -0.01 -20.37
CA ARG A 210 29.00 -1.03 -19.45
C ARG A 210 29.59 -0.38 -18.19
N ALA A 211 29.34 -0.99 -17.03
CA ALA A 211 29.85 -0.49 -15.75
C ALA A 211 31.34 -0.87 -15.56
N ARG A 212 32.24 0.10 -15.79
CA ARG A 212 33.68 -0.07 -15.64
C ARG A 212 34.11 -0.18 -14.18
N VAL A 213 35.31 -0.73 -13.90
CA VAL A 213 35.89 -0.71 -12.54
C VAL A 213 36.36 0.70 -12.17
N ILE A 214 36.90 1.47 -13.14
CA ILE A 214 37.42 2.83 -12.92
C ILE A 214 36.33 3.85 -12.51
N ASP A 215 35.05 3.56 -12.77
CA ASP A 215 33.92 4.42 -12.42
C ASP A 215 33.27 4.06 -11.06
N ILE A 216 33.86 3.12 -10.30
CA ILE A 216 33.44 2.82 -8.91
C ILE A 216 33.89 3.97 -7.98
N LYS A 217 33.10 4.28 -6.95
CA LYS A 217 33.50 5.22 -5.90
C LYS A 217 34.59 4.63 -5.01
N LEU A 218 35.55 5.46 -4.60
CA LEU A 218 36.68 5.04 -3.77
C LEU A 218 36.21 4.34 -2.48
N ASN A 219 35.29 4.93 -1.70
CA ASN A 219 34.81 4.32 -0.46
C ASN A 219 34.05 2.99 -0.67
N ASP A 220 33.38 2.81 -1.80
CA ASP A 220 32.70 1.55 -2.14
C ASP A 220 33.74 0.47 -2.50
N PHE A 221 34.77 0.83 -3.29
CA PHE A 221 35.90 -0.05 -3.59
C PHE A 221 36.67 -0.46 -2.32
N LEU A 222 36.98 0.48 -1.44
CA LEU A 222 37.64 0.20 -0.15
C LEU A 222 36.80 -0.75 0.71
N THR A 223 35.47 -0.56 0.74
CA THR A 223 34.55 -1.46 1.46
C THR A 223 34.54 -2.86 0.87
N MET A 224 34.55 -2.99 -0.46
CA MET A 224 34.46 -4.29 -1.16
C MET A 224 35.77 -5.09 -1.15
N GLU A 225 36.93 -4.42 -1.12
CA GLU A 225 38.23 -5.06 -1.38
C GLU A 225 39.25 -4.97 -0.25
N LEU A 226 39.06 -4.05 0.71
CA LEU A 226 39.99 -3.74 1.79
C LEU A 226 39.28 -3.59 3.15
N ASP A 227 38.07 -4.12 3.29
CA ASP A 227 37.23 -4.08 4.51
C ASP A 227 36.97 -2.67 5.05
N GLY A 228 37.01 -1.68 4.16
CA GLY A 228 36.83 -0.27 4.49
C GLY A 228 38.04 0.42 5.10
N ARG A 229 39.22 -0.23 5.11
CA ARG A 229 40.49 0.43 5.49
C ARG A 229 40.77 1.60 4.56
N GLY A 230 41.13 2.76 5.13
CA GLY A 230 41.39 4.00 4.40
C GLY A 230 40.16 4.81 3.98
N ILE A 231 38.95 4.46 4.44
CA ILE A 231 37.74 5.26 4.18
C ILE A 231 37.84 6.62 4.87
N LEU A 232 37.60 7.67 4.08
CA LEU A 232 37.41 9.04 4.57
C LEU A 232 36.06 9.55 4.07
N TYR A 233 35.33 10.28 4.92
CA TYR A 233 34.04 10.87 4.60
C TYR A 233 34.15 11.92 3.47
N ALA A 234 35.30 12.59 3.39
CA ALA A 234 35.65 13.47 2.27
C ALA A 234 35.64 12.74 0.91
N ASN A 235 35.99 11.44 0.89
CA ASN A 235 36.15 10.65 -0.32
C ASN A 235 34.86 9.97 -0.82
N ARG A 236 33.73 10.14 -0.12
CA ARG A 236 32.43 9.45 -0.40
C ARG A 236 31.85 9.61 -1.80
N ASN A 237 32.32 10.59 -2.58
CA ASN A 237 31.90 10.86 -3.96
C ASN A 237 33.06 10.84 -4.97
N VAL A 238 34.28 10.50 -4.52
CA VAL A 238 35.46 10.42 -5.39
C VAL A 238 35.37 9.11 -6.18
N LEU A 239 35.46 9.17 -7.50
CA LEU A 239 35.55 7.98 -8.36
C LEU A 239 37.01 7.50 -8.46
N LEU A 240 37.23 6.22 -8.72
CA LEU A 240 38.59 5.70 -8.92
C LEU A 240 39.33 6.42 -10.06
N ARG A 241 38.65 6.81 -11.14
CA ARG A 241 39.21 7.67 -12.22
C ARG A 241 39.74 9.03 -11.76
N ASP A 242 39.19 9.58 -10.68
CA ASP A 242 39.61 10.88 -10.13
C ASP A 242 40.68 10.69 -9.05
N PHE A 243 40.54 9.65 -8.22
CA PHE A 243 41.56 9.19 -7.29
C PHE A 243 42.90 8.91 -7.98
N PHE A 244 42.91 8.16 -9.08
CA PHE A 244 44.15 7.79 -9.77
C PHE A 244 44.89 8.96 -10.46
N LYS A 245 44.29 10.15 -10.56
CA LYS A 245 44.98 11.37 -11.03
C LYS A 245 45.94 11.92 -9.99
N GLU A 246 45.59 11.81 -8.70
CA GLU A 246 46.40 12.31 -7.59
C GLU A 246 46.16 11.47 -6.32
N PRO A 247 46.60 10.20 -6.26
CA PRO A 247 46.22 9.26 -5.18
C PRO A 247 46.55 9.79 -3.77
N ALA A 248 47.68 10.48 -3.65
CA ALA A 248 48.22 11.00 -2.39
C ALA A 248 47.41 12.17 -1.78
N SER A 249 46.55 12.86 -2.55
CA SER A 249 45.67 13.89 -1.99
C SER A 249 44.42 13.32 -1.32
N TYR A 250 44.02 12.10 -1.70
CA TYR A 250 42.85 11.40 -1.16
C TYR A 250 43.20 10.38 -0.06
N ILE A 251 44.33 9.67 -0.16
CA ILE A 251 44.79 8.69 0.83
C ILE A 251 46.27 8.93 1.10
N ARG A 252 46.61 9.15 2.38
CA ARG A 252 47.98 9.48 2.81
C ARG A 252 48.80 8.26 3.25
N ASP A 253 48.13 7.14 3.48
CA ASP A 253 48.76 5.89 3.89
C ASP A 253 49.35 5.17 2.66
N ALA A 254 50.67 5.01 2.65
CA ALA A 254 51.40 4.43 1.52
C ALA A 254 51.19 2.92 1.37
N GLU A 255 50.87 2.20 2.45
CA GLU A 255 50.58 0.76 2.41
C GLU A 255 49.19 0.54 1.81
N VAL A 256 48.19 1.28 2.28
CA VAL A 256 46.84 1.28 1.72
C VAL A 256 46.83 1.71 0.25
N LEU A 257 47.58 2.75 -0.13
CA LEU A 257 47.74 3.15 -1.54
C LEU A 257 48.25 2.01 -2.44
N ASN A 258 49.26 1.27 -1.97
CA ASN A 258 49.85 0.15 -2.70
C ASN A 258 48.88 -1.05 -2.78
N GLU A 259 48.15 -1.35 -1.71
CA GLU A 259 47.10 -2.38 -1.72
C GLU A 259 45.96 -2.02 -2.68
N ILE A 260 45.49 -0.77 -2.71
CA ILE A 260 44.47 -0.29 -3.65
C ILE A 260 44.94 -0.49 -5.09
N GLN A 261 46.16 -0.07 -5.41
CA GLN A 261 46.72 -0.25 -6.76
C GLN A 261 46.76 -1.73 -7.12
N LYS A 262 47.31 -2.59 -6.25
CA LYS A 262 47.42 -4.04 -6.49
C LYS A 262 46.06 -4.71 -6.67
N LYS A 263 45.07 -4.39 -5.83
CA LYS A 263 43.69 -4.88 -5.92
C LYS A 263 42.98 -4.39 -7.19
N TYR A 264 43.14 -3.11 -7.52
CA TYR A 264 42.58 -2.54 -8.74
C TYR A 264 43.16 -3.20 -10.00
N TYR A 265 44.49 -3.40 -10.06
CA TYR A 265 45.12 -4.13 -11.17
C TYR A 265 44.66 -5.59 -11.26
N ALA A 266 44.51 -6.30 -10.13
CA ALA A 266 43.98 -7.67 -10.13
C ALA A 266 42.54 -7.73 -10.66
N LEU A 267 41.65 -6.86 -10.15
CA LEU A 267 40.26 -6.79 -10.63
C LEU A 267 40.17 -6.36 -12.10
N ARG A 268 41.06 -5.49 -12.58
CA ARG A 268 41.15 -5.10 -14.00
C ARG A 268 41.69 -6.22 -14.90
N LEU A 269 42.40 -7.21 -14.34
CA LEU A 269 42.78 -8.44 -15.05
C LEU A 269 41.68 -9.51 -15.00
N GLU A 270 40.91 -9.59 -13.92
CA GLU A 270 39.86 -10.61 -13.73
C GLU A 270 38.50 -10.24 -14.34
N SER A 271 38.14 -8.95 -14.39
CA SER A 271 36.77 -8.52 -14.73
C SER A 271 36.55 -8.13 -16.20
N THR A 272 37.61 -8.12 -17.02
CA THR A 272 37.58 -7.50 -18.35
C THR A 272 38.14 -8.38 -19.46
N VAL A 273 37.40 -8.47 -20.56
CA VAL A 273 37.89 -9.02 -21.84
C VAL A 273 39.06 -8.13 -22.31
N PRO A 274 40.15 -8.65 -22.90
CA PRO A 274 41.31 -7.86 -23.33
C PRO A 274 40.95 -6.59 -24.15
N GLU A 275 39.90 -6.71 -24.96
CA GLU A 275 39.24 -5.65 -25.73
C GLU A 275 38.95 -4.36 -24.91
N GLU A 276 38.61 -4.45 -23.63
CA GLU A 276 38.20 -3.28 -22.84
C GLU A 276 39.38 -2.42 -22.39
N MET A 277 40.51 -3.05 -22.01
CA MET A 277 41.75 -2.35 -21.68
C MET A 277 42.29 -1.58 -22.89
N GLU A 278 42.21 -2.22 -24.04
CA GLU A 278 42.58 -1.68 -25.34
C GLU A 278 41.68 -0.49 -25.77
N LEU A 279 40.36 -0.55 -25.49
CA LEU A 279 39.44 0.57 -25.72
C LEU A 279 39.70 1.77 -24.79
N GLU A 280 40.16 1.55 -23.55
CA GLU A 280 40.54 2.64 -22.64
C GLU A 280 41.77 3.42 -23.12
N GLU A 281 42.69 2.77 -23.84
CA GLU A 281 43.86 3.41 -24.43
C GLU A 281 43.50 4.30 -25.63
N ASP A 282 42.66 3.79 -26.55
CA ASP A 282 42.10 4.60 -27.64
C ASP A 282 41.33 5.82 -27.11
N VAL A 283 40.52 5.66 -26.06
CA VAL A 283 39.79 6.76 -25.40
C VAL A 283 40.74 7.82 -24.86
N ARG A 284 41.82 7.41 -24.20
CA ARG A 284 42.81 8.34 -23.64
C ARG A 284 43.49 9.14 -24.75
N SER A 285 43.96 8.45 -25.80
CA SER A 285 44.55 9.10 -26.97
C SER A 285 43.59 10.09 -27.63
N LEU A 286 42.31 9.73 -27.76
CA LEU A 286 41.27 10.63 -28.29
C LEU A 286 41.04 11.86 -27.40
N HIS A 287 40.97 11.70 -26.08
CA HIS A 287 40.82 12.82 -25.14
C HIS A 287 42.04 13.75 -25.14
N GLU A 288 43.26 13.22 -25.22
CA GLU A 288 44.50 14.00 -25.34
C GLU A 288 44.53 14.84 -26.62
N ASN A 289 43.91 14.36 -27.69
CA ASN A 289 43.69 15.08 -28.96
C ASN A 289 42.39 15.92 -28.98
N GLY A 290 41.72 16.11 -27.83
CA GLY A 290 40.52 16.94 -27.70
C GLY A 290 39.20 16.31 -28.19
N VAL A 291 39.22 15.04 -28.59
CA VAL A 291 38.08 14.31 -29.16
C VAL A 291 37.27 13.63 -28.05
N ASN A 292 36.34 14.37 -27.45
CA ASN A 292 35.57 13.93 -26.28
C ASN A 292 34.15 13.41 -26.59
N ASN A 293 33.65 13.61 -27.81
CA ASN A 293 32.29 13.23 -28.22
C ASN A 293 32.17 12.93 -29.72
N GLN A 294 31.03 12.37 -30.14
CA GLN A 294 30.77 12.00 -31.54
C GLN A 294 30.92 13.13 -32.59
N PRO A 295 30.47 14.37 -32.33
CA PRO A 295 30.80 15.52 -33.19
C PRO A 295 32.30 15.78 -33.29
N GLY A 296 33.03 15.68 -32.17
CA GLY A 296 34.49 15.77 -32.14
C GLY A 296 35.16 14.69 -32.98
N TRP A 297 34.70 13.44 -32.91
CA TRP A 297 35.19 12.35 -33.76
C TRP A 297 34.91 12.62 -35.23
N SER A 298 33.70 13.07 -35.57
CA SER A 298 33.32 13.43 -36.93
C SER A 298 34.27 14.50 -37.51
N LEU A 299 34.63 15.50 -36.71
CA LEU A 299 35.48 16.64 -37.09
C LEU A 299 36.99 16.41 -36.92
N ALA A 300 37.42 15.30 -36.29
CA ALA A 300 38.83 15.05 -36.00
C ALA A 300 39.68 14.93 -37.28
N ALA A 301 40.92 15.43 -37.19
CA ALA A 301 41.91 15.40 -38.27
C ALA A 301 42.26 13.97 -38.69
N ALA A 302 42.70 13.79 -39.94
CA ALA A 302 43.03 12.47 -40.48
C ALA A 302 44.13 11.75 -39.68
N GLU A 303 45.11 12.48 -39.15
CA GLU A 303 46.19 11.95 -38.31
C GLU A 303 45.66 11.41 -36.97
N VAL A 304 44.79 12.15 -36.29
CA VAL A 304 44.13 11.73 -35.03
C VAL A 304 43.18 10.55 -35.27
N LYS A 305 42.54 10.49 -36.44
CA LYS A 305 41.75 9.31 -36.83
C LYS A 305 42.64 8.11 -37.12
N ALA A 306 43.81 8.31 -37.73
CA ALA A 306 44.73 7.22 -38.09
C ALA A 306 45.39 6.57 -36.87
N SER A 307 45.64 7.30 -35.78
CA SER A 307 46.24 6.78 -34.55
C SER A 307 45.34 5.88 -33.70
N VAL A 308 44.03 5.84 -33.99
CA VAL A 308 43.04 4.95 -33.33
C VAL A 308 42.97 3.60 -34.02
N ARG A 309 42.72 2.52 -33.29
CA ARG A 309 42.61 1.16 -33.88
C ARG A 309 41.36 0.97 -34.74
N ASP A 310 41.42 0.05 -35.71
CA ASP A 310 40.39 -0.07 -36.76
C ASP A 310 39.02 -0.53 -36.24
N ASP A 311 38.97 -1.41 -35.23
CA ASP A 311 37.70 -1.79 -34.59
C ASP A 311 37.04 -0.60 -33.87
N THR A 312 37.85 0.19 -33.16
CA THR A 312 37.43 1.42 -32.49
C THR A 312 36.94 2.46 -33.51
N LYS A 313 37.65 2.66 -34.64
CA LYS A 313 37.18 3.48 -35.76
C LYS A 313 35.83 2.97 -36.27
N HIS A 314 35.68 1.67 -36.47
CA HIS A 314 34.45 1.05 -36.97
C HIS A 314 33.26 1.29 -36.03
N PHE A 315 33.43 1.12 -34.71
CA PHE A 315 32.38 1.44 -33.73
C PHE A 315 32.03 2.93 -33.69
N LEU A 316 33.02 3.83 -33.70
CA LEU A 316 32.77 5.27 -33.69
C LEU A 316 32.07 5.74 -34.98
N ASN A 317 32.46 5.21 -36.14
CA ASN A 317 31.83 5.51 -37.42
C ASN A 317 30.40 4.93 -37.52
N ALA A 318 30.18 3.68 -37.09
CA ALA A 318 28.86 3.08 -37.05
C ALA A 318 27.90 3.87 -36.13
N ALA A 319 28.39 4.33 -34.98
CA ALA A 319 27.63 5.17 -34.07
C ALA A 319 27.41 6.60 -34.58
N ALA A 320 28.32 7.15 -35.39
CA ALA A 320 28.11 8.42 -36.08
C ALA A 320 27.02 8.30 -37.16
N GLU A 321 26.99 7.19 -37.90
CA GLU A 321 25.94 6.89 -38.89
C GLU A 321 24.60 6.53 -38.23
N GLU A 322 24.59 5.87 -37.07
CA GLU A 322 23.37 5.66 -36.28
C GLU A 322 22.83 6.98 -35.71
N ALA A 323 23.70 7.86 -35.22
CA ALA A 323 23.30 9.21 -34.78
C ALA A 323 22.81 10.11 -35.94
N ARG A 324 23.13 9.77 -37.19
CA ARG A 324 22.61 10.42 -38.42
C ARG A 324 21.30 9.80 -38.92
N ASN A 325 21.00 8.56 -38.57
CA ASN A 325 19.82 7.81 -39.00
C ASN A 325 18.86 7.54 -37.82
N PRO A 326 17.88 8.43 -37.54
CA PRO A 326 17.08 8.41 -36.32
C PRO A 326 15.96 7.34 -36.31
N THR A 327 16.27 6.11 -36.70
CA THR A 327 15.27 5.03 -36.89
C THR A 327 14.90 4.32 -35.58
N THR A 328 15.70 4.45 -34.51
CA THR A 328 15.48 3.80 -33.21
C THR A 328 14.92 4.76 -32.13
N THR A 329 14.69 6.03 -32.46
CA THR A 329 13.90 6.93 -31.60
C THR A 329 12.43 6.81 -31.99
N SER A 330 11.57 6.40 -31.06
CA SER A 330 10.12 6.32 -31.31
C SER A 330 9.59 7.66 -31.85
N ALA A 331 9.22 7.68 -33.13
CA ALA A 331 8.78 8.90 -33.79
C ALA A 331 7.61 9.54 -33.05
N ALA A 332 7.63 10.87 -32.91
CA ALA A 332 6.58 11.62 -32.24
C ALA A 332 5.28 11.50 -33.04
N GLU A 333 4.32 10.73 -32.50
CA GLU A 333 3.09 10.40 -33.21
C GLU A 333 2.11 11.57 -33.06
N LYS A 334 1.92 12.32 -34.15
CA LYS A 334 0.89 13.38 -34.21
C LYS A 334 -0.48 12.74 -34.37
N LEU A 335 -1.38 13.02 -33.43
CA LEU A 335 -2.70 12.40 -33.38
C LEU A 335 -3.78 13.38 -33.85
N GLU A 336 -4.12 13.27 -35.13
CA GLU A 336 -4.95 14.25 -35.83
C GLU A 336 -6.41 14.30 -35.35
N GLY A 337 -6.92 15.52 -35.13
CA GLY A 337 -8.28 15.78 -34.67
C GLY A 337 -8.58 15.35 -33.23
N LEU A 338 -7.62 14.78 -32.48
CA LEU A 338 -7.84 14.45 -31.07
C LEU A 338 -7.97 15.69 -30.18
N TYR A 339 -7.26 16.79 -30.52
CA TYR A 339 -7.38 18.06 -29.79
C TYR A 339 -8.82 18.58 -29.85
N GLU A 340 -9.35 18.74 -31.07
CA GLU A 340 -10.70 19.26 -31.28
C GLU A 340 -11.79 18.31 -30.76
N SER A 341 -11.57 16.98 -30.79
CA SER A 341 -12.50 16.01 -30.19
C SER A 341 -12.61 16.16 -28.67
N VAL A 342 -11.50 16.41 -27.98
CA VAL A 342 -11.45 16.62 -26.53
C VAL A 342 -11.96 18.01 -26.17
N TYR A 343 -11.58 19.04 -26.94
CA TYR A 343 -11.98 20.44 -26.69
C TYR A 343 -13.50 20.63 -26.91
N ASN A 344 -14.05 20.12 -28.01
CA ASN A 344 -15.47 20.25 -28.34
C ASN A 344 -16.35 19.13 -27.76
N ALA A 345 -15.90 18.44 -26.71
CA ALA A 345 -16.64 17.34 -26.10
C ALA A 345 -18.05 17.78 -25.66
N ARG A 346 -19.07 17.00 -26.07
CA ARG A 346 -20.48 17.29 -25.83
C ARG A 346 -20.86 17.04 -24.37
N TRP A 347 -21.66 17.94 -23.83
CA TRP A 347 -22.12 17.89 -22.45
C TRP A 347 -23.51 17.30 -22.34
N HIS A 348 -23.70 16.49 -21.30
CA HIS A 348 -25.00 16.02 -20.84
C HIS A 348 -25.00 16.02 -19.31
N HIS A 349 -26.17 15.94 -18.70
CA HIS A 349 -26.31 15.76 -17.27
C HIS A 349 -27.48 14.83 -16.94
N VAL A 350 -27.43 14.25 -15.74
CA VAL A 350 -28.48 13.40 -15.18
C VAL A 350 -29.00 14.08 -13.92
N VAL A 351 -30.32 14.21 -13.83
CA VAL A 351 -31.02 14.67 -12.62
C VAL A 351 -31.84 13.54 -12.03
N GLU A 352 -32.10 13.61 -10.73
CA GLU A 352 -33.14 12.80 -10.09
C GLU A 352 -34.52 13.32 -10.53
N VAL A 353 -35.54 12.48 -10.46
CA VAL A 353 -36.94 12.86 -10.64
C VAL A 353 -37.76 12.13 -9.57
N PRO A 354 -38.36 12.84 -8.59
CA PRO A 354 -39.04 12.23 -7.44
C PRO A 354 -40.12 11.19 -7.78
N ASP A 355 -40.84 11.39 -8.89
CA ASP A 355 -41.91 10.49 -9.38
C ASP A 355 -41.50 9.69 -10.64
N GLY A 356 -40.18 9.54 -10.89
CA GLY A 356 -39.66 8.97 -12.12
C GLY A 356 -39.80 7.45 -12.23
N VAL A 357 -40.76 6.96 -13.04
CA VAL A 357 -40.90 5.53 -13.38
C VAL A 357 -39.61 4.99 -14.04
N GLY A 358 -39.05 3.91 -13.48
CA GLY A 358 -37.80 3.29 -13.92
C GLY A 358 -36.70 3.45 -12.85
N THR A 359 -35.56 4.03 -13.24
CA THR A 359 -34.45 4.34 -12.32
C THR A 359 -34.65 5.61 -11.48
N GLY A 360 -35.71 6.40 -11.72
CA GLY A 360 -35.88 7.71 -11.09
C GLY A 360 -34.88 8.77 -11.56
N MET A 361 -34.27 8.57 -12.73
CA MET A 361 -33.21 9.43 -13.29
C MET A 361 -33.58 9.90 -14.69
N GLU A 362 -33.42 11.20 -14.98
CA GLU A 362 -33.66 11.81 -16.29
C GLU A 362 -32.35 12.33 -16.89
N VAL A 363 -32.09 11.98 -18.15
CA VAL A 363 -30.92 12.44 -18.91
C VAL A 363 -31.29 13.69 -19.72
N LYS A 364 -30.50 14.76 -19.56
CA LYS A 364 -30.67 16.06 -20.21
C LYS A 364 -29.43 16.42 -21.02
N GLU A 365 -29.65 17.01 -22.20
CA GLU A 365 -28.57 17.51 -23.04
C GLU A 365 -28.02 18.85 -22.51
N GLY A 366 -26.74 19.11 -22.77
CA GLY A 366 -26.06 20.33 -22.38
C GLY A 366 -25.52 20.33 -20.95
N LYS A 367 -24.90 21.45 -20.58
CA LYS A 367 -24.45 21.71 -19.20
C LYS A 367 -25.66 21.99 -18.30
N PRO A 368 -25.64 21.52 -17.03
CA PRO A 368 -26.67 21.88 -16.07
C PRO A 368 -26.65 23.39 -15.80
N LYS A 369 -27.83 24.01 -15.74
CA LYS A 369 -27.98 25.45 -15.45
C LYS A 369 -27.50 25.82 -14.04
N GLN A 370 -27.75 24.93 -13.07
CA GLN A 370 -27.27 25.06 -11.69
C GLN A 370 -26.24 23.93 -11.40
N PRO A 371 -24.93 24.22 -11.40
CA PRO A 371 -23.92 23.25 -10.96
C PRO A 371 -23.91 23.12 -9.43
N TRP A 372 -23.18 22.13 -8.89
CA TRP A 372 -23.04 21.99 -7.44
C TRP A 372 -22.43 23.23 -6.78
N THR A 373 -23.05 23.63 -5.68
CA THR A 373 -22.56 24.65 -4.76
C THR A 373 -21.50 24.09 -3.83
N TYR A 374 -20.46 24.87 -3.54
CA TYR A 374 -19.36 24.47 -2.66
C TYR A 374 -19.03 25.57 -1.65
N LYS A 375 -18.95 25.19 -0.38
CA LYS A 375 -18.41 26.03 0.69
C LYS A 375 -16.91 25.76 0.85
N LYS A 376 -16.13 26.84 1.02
CA LYS A 376 -14.70 26.74 1.29
C LYS A 376 -14.49 26.38 2.76
N VAL A 377 -13.74 25.31 3.02
CA VAL A 377 -13.42 24.88 4.39
C VAL A 377 -11.90 24.69 4.50
N GLY A 378 -11.21 25.67 5.09
CA GLY A 378 -9.75 25.73 5.10
C GLY A 378 -9.15 25.81 3.69
N ASP A 379 -8.27 24.87 3.35
CA ASP A 379 -7.59 24.81 2.05
C ASP A 379 -8.35 23.97 0.98
N THR A 380 -9.61 23.63 1.27
CA THR A 380 -10.42 22.63 0.55
C THR A 380 -11.86 23.11 0.33
N PHE A 381 -12.68 22.28 -0.31
CA PHE A 381 -14.11 22.52 -0.51
C PHE A 381 -14.97 21.38 0.07
N GLU A 382 -16.20 21.70 0.41
CA GLU A 382 -17.27 20.75 0.71
C GLU A 382 -18.51 21.13 -0.11
N LYS A 383 -19.30 20.14 -0.53
CA LYS A 383 -20.62 20.37 -1.15
C LYS A 383 -21.48 21.18 -0.18
N ASP A 384 -22.23 22.14 -0.70
CA ASP A 384 -23.08 23.01 0.11
C ASP A 384 -24.56 22.83 -0.25
N ASP A 385 -25.15 21.76 0.28
CA ASP A 385 -26.54 21.37 0.04
C ASP A 385 -27.58 22.37 0.60
N GLY A 386 -27.15 23.36 1.38
CA GLY A 386 -28.02 24.40 1.97
C GLY A 386 -28.36 25.57 1.05
N VAL A 387 -27.59 25.79 -0.03
CA VAL A 387 -27.81 26.92 -0.97
C VAL A 387 -28.70 26.49 -2.14
N ARG A 388 -29.88 25.97 -1.83
CA ARG A 388 -30.90 25.65 -2.85
C ARG A 388 -31.62 26.93 -3.29
N LYS A 389 -31.33 27.42 -4.48
CA LYS A 389 -32.20 28.41 -5.15
C LYS A 389 -33.37 27.67 -5.80
N SER A 390 -34.59 28.05 -5.43
CA SER A 390 -35.83 27.39 -5.84
C SER A 390 -35.99 27.32 -7.37
N GLY A 391 -36.28 26.13 -7.91
CA GLY A 391 -36.88 25.97 -9.24
C GLY A 391 -36.35 24.82 -10.08
N GLU A 392 -35.06 24.50 -10.01
CA GLU A 392 -34.43 23.46 -10.84
C GLU A 392 -33.52 22.57 -9.99
N GLU A 393 -33.64 21.25 -10.16
CA GLU A 393 -32.82 20.30 -9.41
C GLU A 393 -31.36 20.30 -9.90
N PRO A 394 -30.37 20.27 -8.97
CA PRO A 394 -28.96 20.16 -9.35
C PRO A 394 -28.68 18.78 -9.97
N PRO A 395 -27.65 18.66 -10.82
CA PRO A 395 -27.26 17.38 -11.40
C PRO A 395 -26.88 16.37 -10.30
N VAL A 396 -27.25 15.11 -10.49
CA VAL A 396 -26.61 13.98 -9.81
C VAL A 396 -25.29 13.64 -10.51
N LEU A 397 -25.27 13.75 -11.84
CA LEU A 397 -24.10 13.44 -12.66
C LEU A 397 -24.00 14.37 -13.86
N MET A 398 -22.79 14.72 -14.29
CA MET A 398 -22.52 15.29 -15.62
C MET A 398 -21.73 14.29 -16.45
N VAL A 399 -21.89 14.33 -17.77
CA VAL A 399 -21.21 13.43 -18.71
C VAL A 399 -20.58 14.25 -19.83
N LEU A 400 -19.33 13.94 -20.16
CA LEU A 400 -18.66 14.47 -21.35
C LEU A 400 -18.41 13.36 -22.36
N THR A 401 -18.85 13.60 -23.60
CA THR A 401 -18.70 12.69 -24.75
C THR A 401 -17.73 13.28 -25.76
N SER A 402 -16.65 12.56 -26.08
CA SER A 402 -15.68 12.89 -27.12
C SER A 402 -15.75 11.87 -28.26
N ASP A 403 -15.92 12.33 -29.51
CA ASP A 403 -16.17 11.44 -30.66
C ASP A 403 -15.03 10.47 -30.96
N LYS A 404 -13.79 10.90 -30.72
CA LYS A 404 -12.55 10.11 -30.79
C LYS A 404 -12.05 9.61 -29.42
N GLY A 405 -12.83 9.76 -28.34
CA GLY A 405 -12.46 9.32 -26.99
C GLY A 405 -11.49 10.25 -26.24
N TRP A 406 -10.81 9.71 -25.23
CA TRP A 406 -9.98 10.43 -24.25
C TRP A 406 -8.59 9.79 -24.08
N PRO A 407 -7.56 10.49 -23.55
CA PRO A 407 -6.22 9.92 -23.39
C PRO A 407 -6.14 8.59 -22.63
N TYR A 408 -6.99 8.40 -21.63
CA TYR A 408 -7.10 7.11 -20.93
C TYR A 408 -7.56 5.98 -21.87
N SER A 409 -8.52 6.27 -22.75
CA SER A 409 -8.97 5.31 -23.77
C SER A 409 -7.86 5.00 -24.78
N TRP A 410 -7.13 6.01 -25.26
CA TRP A 410 -6.05 5.83 -26.24
C TRP A 410 -4.84 5.06 -25.69
N HIS A 411 -4.72 4.98 -24.36
CA HIS A 411 -3.73 4.16 -23.68
C HIS A 411 -4.17 2.67 -23.56
N MET A 412 -5.45 2.35 -23.78
CA MET A 412 -5.98 0.98 -23.75
C MET A 412 -6.25 0.46 -25.17
N THR A 413 -6.04 -0.84 -25.37
CA THR A 413 -6.18 -1.53 -26.66
C THR A 413 -7.61 -2.01 -26.98
N GLN A 414 -8.61 -1.51 -26.25
CA GLN A 414 -10.03 -1.90 -26.38
C GLN A 414 -10.87 -0.75 -26.93
N ASP A 415 -12.12 -1.04 -27.31
CA ASP A 415 -13.10 -0.06 -27.82
C ASP A 415 -13.09 1.22 -26.99
N LEU A 416 -12.70 2.34 -27.62
CA LEU A 416 -12.37 3.58 -26.93
C LEU A 416 -13.61 4.14 -26.19
N PRO A 417 -13.68 4.14 -24.84
CA PRO A 417 -14.76 4.80 -24.14
C PRO A 417 -14.83 6.29 -24.48
N LYS A 418 -15.92 6.68 -25.14
CA LYS A 418 -16.20 8.05 -25.59
C LYS A 418 -16.73 8.94 -24.47
N ASP A 419 -17.39 8.32 -23.49
CA ASP A 419 -18.05 8.98 -22.36
C ASP A 419 -17.20 8.85 -21.09
N PHE A 420 -17.12 9.90 -20.27
CA PHE A 420 -16.76 9.77 -18.85
C PHE A 420 -17.70 10.56 -17.95
N PHE A 421 -17.74 10.14 -16.69
CA PHE A 421 -18.67 10.61 -15.67
C PHE A 421 -18.02 11.61 -14.71
N VAL A 422 -18.72 12.70 -14.41
CA VAL A 422 -18.34 13.71 -13.42
C VAL A 422 -19.43 13.75 -12.35
N ASN A 423 -19.10 13.33 -11.14
CA ASN A 423 -19.91 13.54 -9.95
C ASN A 423 -19.41 14.76 -9.16
N CYS A 424 -20.09 15.07 -8.05
CA CYS A 424 -19.73 16.18 -7.18
C CYS A 424 -18.31 16.08 -6.58
N GLU A 425 -17.74 14.88 -6.42
CA GLU A 425 -16.36 14.68 -5.96
C GLU A 425 -15.33 14.96 -7.07
N VAL A 426 -15.60 14.58 -8.32
CA VAL A 426 -14.73 14.91 -9.47
C VAL A 426 -14.74 16.43 -9.73
N GLU A 427 -15.90 17.07 -9.67
CA GLU A 427 -15.99 18.54 -9.75
C GLU A 427 -15.27 19.21 -8.57
N ARG A 428 -15.33 18.65 -7.35
CA ARG A 428 -14.58 19.18 -6.21
C ARG A 428 -13.07 19.16 -6.43
N VAL A 429 -12.52 18.11 -7.04
CA VAL A 429 -11.10 18.04 -7.43
C VAL A 429 -10.75 19.19 -8.39
N TRP A 430 -11.60 19.44 -9.39
CA TRP A 430 -11.43 20.58 -10.28
C TRP A 430 -11.50 21.92 -9.53
N GLN A 431 -12.47 22.15 -8.63
CA GLN A 431 -12.56 23.40 -7.87
C GLN A 431 -11.30 23.68 -7.04
N ILE A 432 -10.67 22.64 -6.46
CA ILE A 432 -9.39 22.79 -5.75
C ILE A 432 -8.27 23.23 -6.72
N VAL A 433 -8.15 22.57 -7.88
CA VAL A 433 -7.14 22.91 -8.90
C VAL A 433 -7.39 24.30 -9.48
N LYS A 434 -8.63 24.62 -9.85
CA LYS A 434 -9.07 25.93 -10.35
C LYS A 434 -8.70 27.05 -9.40
N ARG A 435 -8.93 26.87 -8.09
CA ARG A 435 -8.55 27.83 -7.05
C ARG A 435 -7.03 28.08 -7.00
N ASP A 436 -6.23 27.04 -7.14
CA ASP A 436 -4.77 27.17 -7.16
C ASP A 436 -4.27 27.81 -8.46
N LEU A 437 -4.90 27.49 -9.59
CA LEU A 437 -4.68 28.16 -10.88
C LEU A 437 -5.05 29.64 -10.81
N THR A 438 -6.19 30.02 -10.23
CA THR A 438 -6.57 31.43 -10.03
C THR A 438 -5.52 32.17 -9.20
N LYS A 439 -5.08 31.60 -8.07
CA LYS A 439 -4.00 32.20 -7.25
C LYS A 439 -2.69 32.35 -8.01
N TRP A 440 -2.36 31.40 -8.87
CA TRP A 440 -1.18 31.50 -9.73
C TRP A 440 -1.39 32.61 -10.78
N PHE A 441 -2.47 32.56 -11.54
CA PHE A 441 -2.87 33.51 -12.59
C PHE A 441 -2.95 34.98 -12.12
N SER A 442 -3.34 35.23 -10.86
CA SER A 442 -3.38 36.59 -10.29
C SER A 442 -2.00 37.18 -9.94
N ASN A 443 -0.94 36.38 -9.88
CA ASN A 443 0.40 36.82 -9.45
C ASN A 443 1.44 36.83 -10.59
N PHE A 444 1.03 36.67 -11.86
CA PHE A 444 1.97 36.43 -12.98
C PHE A 444 3.03 37.51 -13.17
N ASP A 445 2.71 38.76 -12.87
CA ASP A 445 3.59 39.91 -13.13
C ASP A 445 4.58 40.18 -11.99
N LEU A 446 4.54 39.41 -10.90
CA LEU A 446 5.46 39.53 -9.77
C LEU A 446 6.69 38.62 -9.94
N ALA A 447 7.88 39.21 -9.91
CA ALA A 447 9.16 38.53 -10.11
C ALA A 447 9.51 37.43 -9.07
N LEU A 448 8.73 37.32 -7.98
CA LEU A 448 8.92 36.37 -6.87
C LEU A 448 8.06 35.09 -7.00
N ASN A 449 7.64 34.74 -8.22
CA ASN A 449 6.57 33.78 -8.45
C ASN A 449 6.83 32.37 -7.86
N SER A 450 6.15 32.06 -6.74
CA SER A 450 6.01 30.69 -6.25
C SER A 450 5.23 29.87 -7.27
N SER A 451 5.77 28.72 -7.64
CA SER A 451 5.11 27.84 -8.62
C SER A 451 3.74 27.36 -8.13
N PRO A 452 2.79 27.08 -9.05
CA PRO A 452 1.45 26.64 -8.70
C PRO A 452 1.50 25.41 -7.79
N VAL A 453 0.57 25.35 -6.83
CA VAL A 453 0.53 24.31 -5.80
C VAL A 453 0.47 22.93 -6.46
N ARG A 454 1.51 22.13 -6.26
CA ARG A 454 1.54 20.73 -6.73
C ARG A 454 0.52 19.91 -5.93
N ARG A 455 -0.26 19.08 -6.63
CA ARG A 455 -1.34 18.30 -6.04
C ARG A 455 -1.10 16.81 -6.18
N LEU A 456 -1.61 16.06 -5.21
CA LEU A 456 -1.54 14.61 -5.15
C LEU A 456 -2.95 14.07 -4.90
N LEU A 457 -3.58 13.55 -5.94
CA LEU A 457 -4.93 12.99 -5.90
C LEU A 457 -4.88 11.51 -5.49
N ILE A 458 -5.39 11.24 -4.28
CA ILE A 458 -5.46 9.91 -3.67
C ILE A 458 -6.94 9.51 -3.57
N GLY A 459 -7.23 8.22 -3.71
CA GLY A 459 -8.55 7.65 -3.48
C GLY A 459 -8.57 6.17 -3.84
N THR A 460 -9.61 5.45 -3.44
CA THR A 460 -9.71 3.98 -3.56
C THR A 460 -9.38 3.48 -4.99
N PRO A 461 -8.63 2.38 -5.16
CA PRO A 461 -8.39 1.80 -6.49
C PRO A 461 -9.68 1.36 -7.17
N GLY A 462 -9.85 1.66 -8.46
CA GLY A 462 -11.00 1.23 -9.26
C GLY A 462 -12.22 2.17 -9.26
N ILE A 463 -12.19 3.30 -8.55
CA ILE A 463 -13.28 4.32 -8.55
C ILE A 463 -13.26 5.27 -9.76
N GLY A 464 -12.44 4.99 -10.78
CA GLY A 464 -12.39 5.81 -12.00
C GLY A 464 -11.56 7.11 -11.92
N LYS A 465 -10.69 7.33 -10.92
CA LYS A 465 -9.89 8.58 -10.79
C LYS A 465 -9.24 9.06 -12.10
N SER A 466 -8.54 8.20 -12.81
CA SER A 466 -7.88 8.54 -14.08
C SER A 466 -8.89 8.83 -15.20
N VAL A 467 -9.93 7.99 -15.29
CA VAL A 467 -10.96 8.04 -16.34
C VAL A 467 -11.81 9.30 -16.21
N ALA A 468 -12.23 9.62 -14.99
CA ALA A 468 -13.10 10.73 -14.66
C ALA A 468 -12.30 11.99 -14.31
N ALA A 469 -11.61 12.02 -13.16
CA ALA A 469 -10.91 13.23 -12.72
C ALA A 469 -9.74 13.60 -13.63
N GLY A 470 -8.95 12.63 -14.12
CA GLY A 470 -7.87 12.91 -15.08
C GLY A 470 -8.38 13.53 -16.38
N SER A 471 -9.38 12.92 -17.01
CA SER A 471 -10.00 13.45 -18.24
C SER A 471 -10.72 14.77 -18.02
N TYR A 472 -11.37 14.96 -16.87
CA TYR A 472 -12.07 16.19 -16.53
C TYR A 472 -11.12 17.37 -16.30
N LEU A 473 -10.03 17.13 -15.58
CA LEU A 473 -8.96 18.11 -15.40
C LEU A 473 -8.36 18.51 -16.74
N LEU A 474 -8.11 17.56 -17.65
CA LEU A 474 -7.65 17.85 -19.00
C LEU A 474 -8.63 18.75 -19.75
N TYR A 475 -9.92 18.37 -19.80
CA TYR A 475 -10.95 19.18 -20.47
C TYR A 475 -10.97 20.62 -19.93
N GLN A 476 -10.96 20.79 -18.62
CA GLN A 476 -11.01 22.10 -17.96
C GLN A 476 -9.73 22.93 -18.16
N LEU A 477 -8.54 22.30 -18.18
CA LEU A 477 -7.26 22.98 -18.45
C LEU A 477 -7.14 23.44 -19.92
N LEU A 478 -7.70 22.69 -20.87
CA LEU A 478 -7.77 23.12 -22.26
C LEU A 478 -8.67 24.36 -22.44
N HIS A 479 -9.72 24.49 -21.63
CA HIS A 479 -10.60 25.68 -21.61
C HIS A 479 -10.08 26.85 -20.78
N CYS A 480 -8.91 26.72 -20.12
CA CYS A 480 -8.25 27.87 -19.50
C CYS A 480 -7.71 28.83 -20.57
N ASP A 481 -7.47 30.08 -20.20
CA ASP A 481 -6.81 31.10 -21.00
C ASP A 481 -5.48 30.57 -21.61
N VAL A 482 -5.30 30.75 -22.92
CA VAL A 482 -4.14 30.24 -23.68
C VAL A 482 -2.86 31.04 -23.41
N GLU A 483 -2.96 32.34 -23.10
CA GLU A 483 -1.81 33.21 -22.80
C GLU A 483 -1.19 32.88 -21.42
N LYS A 484 -2.02 32.32 -20.54
CA LYS A 484 -1.65 31.91 -19.19
C LYS A 484 -1.28 30.44 -19.10
N LEU A 485 -1.87 29.60 -19.96
CA LEU A 485 -1.61 28.17 -20.03
C LEU A 485 -1.65 27.68 -21.48
N GLN A 486 -0.47 27.46 -22.06
CA GLN A 486 -0.28 27.10 -23.47
C GLN A 486 -0.26 25.59 -23.71
N VAL A 487 0.18 24.79 -22.73
CA VAL A 487 0.36 23.34 -22.89
C VAL A 487 -0.29 22.57 -21.74
N VAL A 488 -1.00 21.49 -22.06
CA VAL A 488 -1.46 20.50 -21.07
C VAL A 488 -0.87 19.15 -21.41
N VAL A 489 -0.30 18.46 -20.42
CA VAL A 489 0.37 17.17 -20.60
C VAL A 489 -0.35 16.13 -19.76
N HIS A 490 -0.73 15.00 -20.37
CA HIS A 490 -1.35 13.87 -19.68
C HIS A 490 -0.49 12.62 -19.85
N CYS A 491 0.05 12.10 -18.75
CA CYS A 491 0.95 10.95 -18.74
C CYS A 491 0.28 9.71 -18.14
N PHE A 492 0.54 8.54 -18.71
CA PHE A 492 0.21 7.23 -18.18
C PHE A 492 1.49 6.40 -18.10
N GLY A 493 2.16 6.46 -16.94
CA GLY A 493 3.51 5.89 -16.80
C GLY A 493 4.49 6.45 -17.84
N SER A 494 4.92 5.61 -18.79
CA SER A 494 5.88 5.95 -19.84
C SER A 494 5.26 6.49 -21.14
N VAL A 495 3.94 6.62 -21.22
CA VAL A 495 3.25 7.25 -22.37
C VAL A 495 2.85 8.67 -22.00
N MET A 496 3.18 9.64 -22.84
CA MET A 496 2.89 11.06 -22.62
C MET A 496 2.14 11.66 -23.81
N TYR A 497 0.97 12.24 -23.56
CA TYR A 497 0.21 13.03 -24.53
C TYR A 497 0.41 14.52 -24.24
N VAL A 498 0.99 15.25 -25.20
CA VAL A 498 1.17 16.70 -25.13
C VAL A 498 0.07 17.36 -25.96
N PHE A 499 -0.79 18.13 -25.30
CA PHE A 499 -1.79 18.99 -25.92
C PHE A 499 -1.22 20.41 -26.02
N ASP A 500 -0.85 20.81 -27.22
CA ASP A 500 -0.46 22.18 -27.52
C ASP A 500 -1.72 22.98 -27.87
N LYS A 501 -2.02 24.02 -27.08
CA LYS A 501 -3.22 24.86 -27.26
C LYS A 501 -3.02 26.01 -28.23
N THR A 502 -1.79 26.40 -28.56
CA THR A 502 -1.53 27.44 -29.56
C THR A 502 -1.55 26.83 -30.96
N ALA A 503 -0.92 25.66 -31.13
CA ALA A 503 -0.96 24.89 -32.37
C ALA A 503 -2.24 24.03 -32.52
N LYS A 504 -3.01 23.84 -31.44
CA LYS A 504 -4.17 22.93 -31.36
C LYS A 504 -3.86 21.48 -31.79
N THR A 505 -2.74 20.95 -31.33
CA THR A 505 -2.29 19.59 -31.69
C THR A 505 -2.19 18.67 -30.48
N VAL A 506 -2.29 17.36 -30.72
CA VAL A 506 -1.92 16.32 -29.76
C VAL A 506 -0.73 15.55 -30.32
N THR A 507 0.34 15.44 -29.54
CA THR A 507 1.50 14.61 -29.89
C THR A 507 1.74 13.58 -28.80
N LYS A 508 1.86 12.31 -29.18
CA LYS A 508 2.14 11.17 -28.30
C LYS A 508 3.62 10.84 -28.32
N TYR A 509 4.19 10.67 -27.14
CA TYR A 509 5.56 10.26 -26.90
C TYR A 509 5.58 9.00 -26.03
N VAL A 510 6.55 8.13 -26.27
CA VAL A 510 6.75 6.90 -25.52
C VAL A 510 8.18 6.88 -24.98
N GLY A 511 8.31 6.51 -23.70
CA GLY A 511 9.57 6.46 -22.96
C GLY A 511 9.78 7.67 -22.03
N ASN A 512 10.28 7.40 -20.82
CA ASN A 512 10.50 8.43 -19.81
C ASN A 512 11.58 9.44 -20.26
N LYS A 513 12.72 8.95 -20.78
CA LYS A 513 13.83 9.79 -21.28
C LYS A 513 13.34 10.77 -22.35
N THR A 514 12.62 10.27 -23.37
CA THR A 514 11.95 11.08 -24.41
C THR A 514 11.04 12.15 -23.81
N SER A 515 10.22 11.76 -22.82
CA SER A 515 9.26 12.66 -22.17
C SER A 515 9.95 13.78 -21.40
N ILE A 516 11.06 13.49 -20.69
CA ILE A 516 11.87 14.49 -19.97
C ILE A 516 12.48 15.49 -20.93
N VAL A 517 13.06 15.03 -22.05
CA VAL A 517 13.67 15.89 -23.09
C VAL A 517 12.61 16.81 -23.71
N VAL A 518 11.45 16.29 -24.08
CA VAL A 518 10.34 17.09 -24.64
C VAL A 518 9.84 18.14 -23.65
N LEU A 519 9.59 17.75 -22.40
CA LEU A 519 9.22 18.70 -21.34
C LEU A 519 10.32 19.75 -21.10
N GLY A 520 11.59 19.35 -21.19
CA GLY A 520 12.74 20.27 -21.13
C GLY A 520 12.72 21.31 -22.25
N GLY A 521 12.56 20.88 -23.50
CA GLY A 521 12.49 21.76 -24.66
C GLY A 521 11.30 22.73 -24.64
N LEU A 522 10.12 22.28 -24.19
CA LEU A 522 8.95 23.15 -24.01
C LEU A 522 9.22 24.25 -22.95
N ARG A 523 9.90 23.88 -21.84
CA ARG A 523 10.30 24.82 -20.79
C ARG A 523 11.38 25.81 -21.26
N GLN A 524 12.37 25.36 -22.03
CA GLN A 524 13.41 26.22 -22.63
C GLN A 524 12.83 27.26 -23.59
N ARG A 525 11.73 26.93 -24.29
CA ARG A 525 10.96 27.87 -25.13
C ARG A 525 10.08 28.83 -24.32
N GLY A 526 10.16 28.82 -22.99
CA GLY A 526 9.35 29.67 -22.11
C GLY A 526 7.86 29.30 -22.04
N MET A 527 7.46 28.14 -22.58
CA MET A 527 6.04 27.78 -22.62
C MET A 527 5.51 27.48 -21.21
N LYS A 528 4.28 27.94 -20.94
CA LYS A 528 3.58 27.72 -19.66
C LYS A 528 2.67 26.50 -19.77
N GLY A 529 2.72 25.58 -18.81
CA GLY A 529 1.93 24.35 -18.88
C GLY A 529 1.55 23.71 -17.55
N TYR A 530 0.75 22.64 -17.67
CA TYR A 530 0.22 21.86 -16.55
C TYR A 530 0.31 20.36 -16.85
N ILE A 531 0.78 19.58 -15.87
CA ILE A 531 0.99 18.13 -16.00
C ILE A 531 -0.06 17.38 -15.17
N ILE A 532 -0.76 16.45 -15.80
CA ILE A 532 -1.57 15.40 -15.17
C ILE A 532 -0.77 14.10 -15.30
N TYR A 533 -0.33 13.53 -14.18
CA TYR A 533 0.47 12.30 -14.19
C TYR A 533 -0.30 11.16 -13.53
N ASP A 534 -0.69 10.15 -14.30
CA ASP A 534 -1.30 8.91 -13.79
C ASP A 534 -0.23 7.84 -13.55
N VAL A 535 -0.18 7.33 -12.32
CA VAL A 535 0.85 6.39 -11.85
C VAL A 535 0.50 4.97 -12.28
N ALA A 536 0.92 4.59 -13.50
CA ALA A 536 0.59 3.30 -14.10
C ALA A 536 1.32 2.08 -13.50
N LYS A 537 2.58 2.22 -13.05
CA LYS A 537 3.35 1.14 -12.42
C LYS A 537 3.33 1.23 -10.90
N LYS A 538 3.10 0.10 -10.21
CA LYS A 538 3.27 0.01 -8.76
C LYS A 538 4.74 0.24 -8.38
N GLY A 539 4.99 1.06 -7.36
CA GLY A 539 6.28 1.17 -6.67
C GLY A 539 7.29 2.15 -7.25
N THR A 540 7.08 2.68 -8.45
CA THR A 540 8.08 3.51 -9.15
C THR A 540 7.62 4.98 -9.23
N PRO A 541 8.25 5.94 -8.53
CA PRO A 541 8.13 7.35 -8.90
C PRO A 541 8.75 7.57 -10.29
N PRO A 542 8.37 8.63 -11.03
CA PRO A 542 9.06 8.98 -12.27
C PRO A 542 10.50 9.40 -11.97
N ASP A 543 11.31 9.35 -13.01
CA ASP A 543 12.73 9.68 -12.91
C ASP A 543 12.94 11.14 -12.46
N THR A 544 13.99 11.37 -11.66
CA THR A 544 14.32 12.66 -11.09
C THR A 544 14.41 13.73 -12.19
N GLY A 545 13.65 14.82 -12.05
CA GLY A 545 13.59 15.91 -13.03
C GLY A 545 12.43 15.86 -14.02
N PHE A 546 11.63 14.78 -14.02
CA PHE A 546 10.39 14.71 -14.80
C PHE A 546 9.42 15.85 -14.42
N ALA A 547 9.09 15.95 -13.13
CA ALA A 547 8.27 17.03 -12.63
C ALA A 547 9.10 18.32 -12.45
N PRO A 548 8.66 19.47 -12.99
CA PRO A 548 9.41 20.72 -12.89
C PRO A 548 9.55 21.23 -11.45
N SER A 549 10.78 21.61 -11.08
CA SER A 549 11.10 22.30 -9.82
C SER A 549 10.46 23.69 -9.72
N SER A 550 10.18 24.33 -10.86
CA SER A 550 9.39 25.57 -10.93
C SER A 550 8.65 25.78 -12.27
N GLY A 551 7.70 26.73 -12.28
CA GLY A 551 7.11 27.34 -13.47
C GLY A 551 5.88 26.65 -14.09
N TRP A 552 5.57 25.40 -13.72
CA TRP A 552 4.47 24.61 -14.28
C TRP A 552 3.63 23.98 -13.19
N GLY A 553 2.33 23.79 -13.46
CA GLY A 553 1.41 23.05 -12.58
C GLY A 553 1.57 21.55 -12.68
N THR A 554 1.28 20.82 -11.61
CA THR A 554 1.32 19.36 -11.61
C THR A 554 0.29 18.78 -10.66
N ILE A 555 -0.50 17.82 -11.14
CA ILE A 555 -1.30 16.91 -10.32
C ILE A 555 -0.90 15.47 -10.60
N VAL A 556 -0.60 14.73 -9.54
CA VAL A 556 -0.31 13.30 -9.59
C VAL A 556 -1.57 12.53 -9.20
N VAL A 557 -2.09 11.70 -10.10
CA VAL A 557 -3.17 10.76 -9.83
C VAL A 557 -2.53 9.45 -9.37
N SER A 558 -2.65 9.11 -8.10
CA SER A 558 -1.99 7.93 -7.53
C SER A 558 -2.96 6.95 -6.85
N SER A 559 -2.54 5.69 -6.81
CA SER A 559 -3.09 4.72 -5.88
C SER A 559 -2.74 5.13 -4.44
N PRO A 560 -3.55 4.77 -3.43
CA PRO A 560 -3.27 5.09 -2.03
C PRO A 560 -2.19 4.22 -1.40
N LYS A 561 -1.35 3.52 -2.18
CA LYS A 561 -0.21 2.82 -1.63
C LYS A 561 0.82 3.85 -1.16
N VAL A 562 1.17 3.83 0.11
CA VAL A 562 2.24 4.66 0.71
C VAL A 562 3.50 4.74 -0.19
N SER A 563 4.04 3.60 -0.63
CA SER A 563 5.23 3.57 -1.51
C SER A 563 5.04 4.23 -2.88
N ASN A 564 3.80 4.46 -3.33
CA ASN A 564 3.46 5.05 -4.63
C ASN A 564 3.15 6.55 -4.52
N TYR A 565 3.15 7.14 -3.32
CA TYR A 565 2.90 8.57 -3.17
C TYR A 565 3.75 9.27 -2.10
N ASP A 566 4.28 8.60 -1.07
CA ASP A 566 5.13 9.25 -0.05
C ASP A 566 6.36 9.89 -0.70
N LYS A 567 7.08 9.13 -1.56
CA LYS A 567 8.19 9.67 -2.36
C LYS A 567 7.78 10.89 -3.21
N TRP A 568 6.57 10.89 -3.75
CA TRP A 568 6.06 12.02 -4.53
C TRP A 568 5.71 13.23 -3.66
N GLU A 569 5.13 13.00 -2.48
CA GLU A 569 4.79 14.06 -1.53
C GLU A 569 6.07 14.73 -1.00
N GLU A 570 7.09 13.94 -0.66
CA GLU A 570 8.43 14.42 -0.28
C GLU A 570 9.11 15.19 -1.43
N GLN A 571 9.22 14.58 -2.62
CA GLN A 571 9.89 15.18 -3.79
C GLN A 571 9.21 16.48 -4.26
N LEU A 572 7.88 16.49 -4.31
CA LEU A 572 7.11 17.62 -4.85
C LEU A 572 6.70 18.64 -3.80
N LYS A 573 6.74 18.31 -2.51
CA LYS A 573 6.04 19.03 -1.43
C LYS A 573 4.54 19.20 -1.76
N ALA A 574 3.93 18.16 -2.33
CA ALA A 574 2.59 18.22 -2.91
C ALA A 574 1.51 18.24 -1.82
N LYS A 575 0.45 19.04 -2.02
CA LYS A 575 -0.73 19.01 -1.15
C LYS A 575 -1.70 17.92 -1.61
N ARG A 576 -2.06 17.02 -0.69
CA ARG A 576 -3.04 15.95 -0.93
C ARG A 576 -4.42 16.50 -1.32
N ILE A 577 -5.12 15.71 -2.14
CA ILE A 577 -6.57 15.78 -2.38
C ILE A 577 -7.08 14.35 -2.23
N ILE A 578 -8.03 14.12 -1.33
CA ILE A 578 -8.60 12.80 -1.09
C ILE A 578 -9.97 12.71 -1.75
N MET A 579 -10.08 11.92 -2.81
CA MET A 579 -11.34 11.66 -3.52
C MET A 579 -12.07 10.46 -2.90
N ASN A 580 -13.31 10.69 -2.45
CA ASN A 580 -14.17 9.61 -1.96
C ASN A 580 -14.63 8.70 -3.11
N CYS A 581 -15.12 7.50 -2.74
CA CYS A 581 -15.85 6.66 -3.69
C CYS A 581 -17.17 7.35 -4.07
N PRO A 582 -17.71 7.09 -5.28
CA PRO A 582 -19.06 7.55 -5.63
C PRO A 582 -20.10 6.97 -4.67
N ASP A 583 -21.21 7.69 -4.49
CA ASP A 583 -22.35 7.22 -3.71
C ASP A 583 -23.31 6.34 -4.55
N GLU A 584 -24.42 5.92 -3.96
CA GLU A 584 -25.42 5.10 -4.66
C GLU A 584 -26.08 5.83 -5.82
N MET A 585 -26.35 7.12 -5.66
CA MET A 585 -27.05 7.94 -6.64
C MET A 585 -26.15 8.30 -7.82
N ASP A 586 -24.86 8.55 -7.57
CA ASP A 586 -23.82 8.65 -8.59
C ASP A 586 -23.83 7.40 -9.50
N VAL A 587 -23.78 6.20 -8.92
CA VAL A 587 -23.74 4.94 -9.69
C VAL A 587 -25.08 4.67 -10.39
N LYS A 588 -26.21 5.02 -9.76
CA LYS A 588 -27.55 4.92 -10.35
C LYS A 588 -27.70 5.83 -11.57
N ALA A 589 -27.19 7.06 -11.51
CA ALA A 589 -27.13 7.98 -12.63
C ALA A 589 -26.19 7.48 -13.75
N MET A 590 -25.04 6.89 -13.41
CA MET A 590 -24.18 6.21 -14.39
C MET A 590 -24.91 5.06 -15.09
N CYS A 591 -25.69 4.25 -14.36
CA CYS A 591 -26.49 3.18 -14.93
C CYS A 591 -27.55 3.69 -15.90
N ALA A 592 -28.28 4.75 -15.52
CA ALA A 592 -29.27 5.40 -16.38
C ALA A 592 -28.64 5.93 -17.67
N TRP A 593 -27.44 6.55 -17.60
CA TRP A 593 -26.70 6.96 -18.79
C TRP A 593 -26.23 5.76 -19.65
N MET A 594 -25.63 4.74 -19.03
CA MET A 594 -25.08 3.57 -19.75
C MET A 594 -26.16 2.75 -20.46
N LYS A 595 -27.41 2.78 -19.97
CA LYS A 595 -28.57 2.07 -20.53
C LYS A 595 -29.61 3.01 -21.15
N ARG A 596 -29.24 4.28 -21.42
CA ARG A 596 -30.08 5.25 -22.13
C ARG A 596 -30.56 4.68 -23.47
N GLY A 597 -31.81 4.92 -23.82
CA GLY A 597 -32.44 4.38 -25.04
C GLY A 597 -32.90 2.92 -24.95
N LEU A 598 -32.60 2.19 -23.86
CA LEU A 598 -33.31 0.94 -23.56
C LEU A 598 -34.64 1.22 -22.87
N ASP A 599 -35.54 0.24 -22.96
CA ASP A 599 -36.79 0.23 -22.20
C ASP A 599 -36.57 0.37 -20.67
N LYS A 600 -37.56 0.98 -19.99
CA LYS A 600 -37.49 1.32 -18.56
C LYS A 600 -37.31 0.10 -17.65
N ASP A 601 -37.94 -1.03 -17.98
CA ASP A 601 -37.84 -2.25 -17.16
C ASP A 601 -36.42 -2.84 -17.27
N LYS A 602 -35.81 -2.78 -18.46
CA LYS A 602 -34.41 -3.19 -18.67
C LYS A 602 -33.41 -2.28 -17.95
N GLN A 603 -33.70 -0.98 -17.87
CA GLN A 603 -32.89 -0.05 -17.08
C GLN A 603 -33.00 -0.36 -15.58
N ALA A 604 -34.21 -0.64 -15.08
CA ALA A 604 -34.44 -1.03 -13.69
C ALA A 604 -33.80 -2.39 -13.34
N GLU A 605 -33.86 -3.38 -14.23
CA GLU A 605 -33.19 -4.66 -14.07
C GLU A 605 -31.66 -4.52 -14.00
N TYR A 606 -31.07 -3.73 -14.90
CA TYR A 606 -29.64 -3.44 -14.88
C TYR A 606 -29.23 -2.70 -13.59
N TRP A 607 -30.02 -1.72 -13.14
CA TRP A 607 -29.78 -1.06 -11.86
C TRP A 607 -29.81 -2.07 -10.70
N ARG A 608 -30.83 -2.93 -10.61
CA ARG A 608 -30.96 -3.95 -9.55
C ARG A 608 -29.73 -4.88 -9.50
N MET A 609 -29.18 -5.25 -10.65
CA MET A 609 -27.94 -6.05 -10.73
C MET A 609 -26.72 -5.28 -10.21
N VAL A 610 -26.54 -4.02 -10.61
CA VAL A 610 -25.43 -3.17 -10.12
C VAL A 610 -25.56 -2.86 -8.63
N GLU A 611 -26.78 -2.65 -8.13
CA GLU A 611 -27.09 -2.48 -6.71
C GLU A 611 -26.73 -3.73 -5.89
N GLU A 612 -27.02 -4.93 -6.41
CA GLU A 612 -26.61 -6.19 -5.78
C GLU A 612 -25.09 -6.35 -5.77
N HIS A 613 -24.40 -6.00 -6.85
CA HIS A 613 -22.94 -5.97 -6.90
C HIS A 613 -22.38 -4.99 -5.86
N MET A 614 -22.95 -3.78 -5.74
CA MET A 614 -22.55 -2.79 -4.73
C MET A 614 -22.74 -3.29 -3.29
N LYS A 615 -23.79 -4.07 -3.00
CA LYS A 615 -23.98 -4.68 -1.68
C LYS A 615 -22.87 -5.70 -1.35
N LYS A 616 -22.30 -6.38 -2.35
CA LYS A 616 -21.22 -7.39 -2.17
C LYS A 616 -19.80 -6.80 -2.22
N VAL A 617 -19.53 -5.85 -3.12
CA VAL A 617 -18.16 -5.33 -3.40
C VAL A 617 -18.05 -3.80 -3.40
N GLY A 618 -19.09 -3.10 -2.93
CA GLY A 618 -19.16 -1.63 -2.78
C GLY A 618 -19.15 -0.85 -4.10
N PRO A 619 -19.20 0.50 -4.03
CA PRO A 619 -19.24 1.39 -5.21
C PRO A 619 -17.88 1.51 -5.92
N ILE A 620 -17.28 0.39 -6.30
CA ILE A 620 -16.01 0.33 -7.02
C ILE A 620 -16.31 0.11 -8.51
N LEU A 621 -16.40 1.22 -9.26
CA LEU A 621 -16.85 1.29 -10.66
C LEU A 621 -16.26 0.20 -11.57
N ARG A 622 -14.97 -0.14 -11.40
CA ARG A 622 -14.28 -1.22 -12.14
C ARG A 622 -14.98 -2.58 -12.06
N TYR A 623 -15.67 -2.91 -10.97
CA TYR A 623 -16.23 -4.25 -10.73
C TYR A 623 -17.76 -4.29 -10.72
N VAL A 624 -18.46 -3.18 -10.49
CA VAL A 624 -19.93 -3.20 -10.28
C VAL A 624 -20.75 -3.29 -11.57
N PHE A 625 -20.22 -2.81 -12.70
CA PHE A 625 -20.94 -2.78 -13.98
C PHE A 625 -20.85 -4.09 -14.78
N ASP A 626 -19.95 -5.01 -14.43
CA ASP A 626 -19.76 -6.29 -15.12
C ASP A 626 -19.83 -7.46 -14.13
N ALA A 627 -20.69 -8.44 -14.43
CA ALA A 627 -20.92 -9.59 -13.54
C ALA A 627 -19.68 -10.50 -13.41
N SER A 628 -18.84 -10.61 -14.44
CA SER A 628 -17.62 -11.43 -14.40
C SER A 628 -16.54 -10.78 -13.54
N GLU A 629 -16.32 -9.46 -13.70
CA GLU A 629 -15.39 -8.69 -12.88
C GLU A 629 -15.88 -8.58 -11.43
N CYS A 630 -17.20 -8.46 -11.19
CA CYS A 630 -17.78 -8.59 -9.86
C CYS A 630 -17.49 -9.97 -9.25
N GLY A 631 -17.70 -11.06 -10.01
CA GLY A 631 -17.42 -12.42 -9.57
C GLY A 631 -15.94 -12.66 -9.23
N LYS A 632 -15.01 -12.18 -10.07
CA LYS A 632 -13.56 -12.21 -9.79
C LYS A 632 -13.23 -11.43 -8.52
N ARG A 633 -13.79 -10.22 -8.35
CA ARG A 633 -13.60 -9.39 -7.16
C ARG A 633 -14.16 -10.05 -5.90
N TRP A 634 -15.30 -10.73 -6.00
CA TRP A 634 -15.91 -11.48 -4.90
C TRP A 634 -15.03 -12.66 -4.47
N ASN A 635 -14.49 -13.44 -5.42
CA ASN A 635 -13.56 -14.53 -5.11
C ASN A 635 -12.28 -14.04 -4.39
N ASP A 636 -11.75 -12.89 -4.82
CA ASP A 636 -10.66 -12.20 -4.12
C ASP A 636 -11.03 -11.82 -2.68
N VAL A 637 -12.24 -11.29 -2.48
CA VAL A 637 -12.78 -10.90 -1.15
C VAL A 637 -12.93 -12.10 -0.23
N VAL A 638 -13.53 -13.20 -0.70
CA VAL A 638 -13.70 -14.45 0.06
C VAL A 638 -12.33 -15.03 0.44
N ARG A 639 -11.36 -15.00 -0.48
CA ARG A 639 -9.98 -15.42 -0.20
C ARG A 639 -9.34 -14.58 0.91
N THR A 640 -9.51 -13.26 0.90
CA THR A 640 -9.05 -12.39 2.00
C THR A 640 -9.77 -12.69 3.32
N LEU A 641 -11.09 -12.85 3.32
CA LEU A 641 -11.87 -13.16 4.53
C LEU A 641 -11.45 -14.50 5.17
N ASN A 642 -11.10 -15.49 4.35
CA ASN A 642 -10.57 -16.76 4.82
C ASN A 642 -9.16 -16.61 5.41
N TRP A 643 -8.29 -15.83 4.75
CA TRP A 643 -6.91 -15.57 5.18
C TRP A 643 -6.81 -14.92 6.57
N ILE A 644 -7.77 -14.08 6.97
CA ILE A 644 -7.86 -13.50 8.32
C ILE A 644 -7.83 -14.56 9.43
N ASN A 645 -8.41 -15.74 9.19
CA ASN A 645 -8.54 -16.80 10.21
C ASN A 645 -7.32 -17.73 10.26
N LEU A 646 -6.27 -17.49 9.46
CA LEU A 646 -5.08 -18.34 9.42
C LEU A 646 -4.02 -17.77 10.37
N GLY A 647 -3.75 -18.47 11.48
CA GLY A 647 -2.73 -18.05 12.45
C GLY A 647 -2.91 -16.61 12.94
N ASP A 648 -1.82 -15.84 12.95
CA ASP A 648 -1.79 -14.47 13.48
C ASP A 648 -2.23 -13.36 12.50
N GLN A 649 -2.74 -13.72 11.30
CA GLN A 649 -2.98 -12.76 10.21
C GLN A 649 -4.07 -11.71 10.53
N GLY A 650 -4.93 -11.94 11.52
CA GLY A 650 -5.85 -10.91 12.04
C GLY A 650 -5.15 -9.67 12.60
N LYS A 651 -3.92 -9.82 13.13
CA LYS A 651 -3.16 -8.72 13.78
C LYS A 651 -2.73 -7.62 12.81
N TYR A 652 -2.70 -7.87 11.50
CA TYR A 652 -2.40 -6.83 10.49
C TYR A 652 -3.45 -5.72 10.48
N PHE A 653 -4.70 -6.00 10.88
CA PHE A 653 -5.76 -5.00 10.97
C PHE A 653 -5.62 -4.07 12.20
N THR A 654 -4.88 -4.49 13.25
CA THR A 654 -4.73 -3.73 14.50
C THR A 654 -3.40 -3.00 14.63
N GLN A 655 -2.36 -3.46 13.92
CA GLN A 655 -1.06 -2.78 13.84
C GLN A 655 -1.09 -1.44 13.07
N GLY A 656 -2.25 -1.04 12.54
CA GLY A 656 -2.47 0.16 11.71
C GLY A 656 -2.74 1.48 12.46
N GLY A 657 -2.39 1.60 13.74
CA GLY A 657 -2.62 2.83 14.51
C GLY A 657 -1.79 4.03 14.01
N GLU A 658 -2.47 5.15 13.73
CA GLU A 658 -2.03 6.54 13.40
C GLU A 658 -0.85 6.76 12.41
N LYS A 659 0.26 6.02 12.52
CA LYS A 659 1.47 6.19 11.71
C LYS A 659 1.56 5.26 10.49
N LYS A 660 0.89 4.10 10.50
CA LYS A 660 0.94 3.12 9.38
C LYS A 660 -0.22 3.34 8.40
N LYS A 661 -0.07 4.34 7.53
CA LYS A 661 -1.02 4.61 6.43
C LYS A 661 -0.99 3.47 5.39
N TRP A 662 -2.04 3.43 4.56
CA TRP A 662 -2.45 2.30 3.69
C TRP A 662 -1.36 1.57 2.88
N TYR A 663 -1.27 0.24 3.06
CA TYR A 663 -0.49 -0.66 2.21
C TYR A 663 -1.39 -1.35 1.17
N SER A 664 -1.28 -0.98 -0.12
CA SER A 664 -2.05 -1.65 -1.20
C SER A 664 -1.51 -3.04 -1.62
N GLU A 665 -0.54 -3.57 -0.88
CA GLU A 665 -0.06 -4.96 -1.01
C GLU A 665 -0.65 -5.87 0.07
N ASP A 666 -1.28 -5.29 1.09
CA ASP A 666 -2.01 -6.03 2.11
C ASP A 666 -3.35 -6.54 1.55
N PRO A 667 -3.75 -7.80 1.81
CA PRO A 667 -5.05 -8.35 1.41
C PRO A 667 -6.27 -7.50 1.82
N SER A 668 -6.17 -6.71 2.90
CA SER A 668 -7.23 -5.84 3.43
C SER A 668 -7.77 -4.82 2.42
N HIS A 669 -7.00 -4.38 1.41
CA HIS A 669 -7.52 -3.51 0.33
C HIS A 669 -8.64 -4.17 -0.51
N LYS A 670 -8.87 -5.48 -0.34
CA LYS A 670 -10.03 -6.18 -0.88
C LYS A 670 -11.32 -5.89 -0.09
N LEU A 671 -11.21 -5.50 1.19
CA LEU A 671 -12.31 -5.35 2.16
C LEU A 671 -12.56 -3.89 2.59
N VAL A 672 -11.53 -3.05 2.64
CA VAL A 672 -11.64 -1.62 2.99
C VAL A 672 -11.55 -0.69 1.77
N LYS A 673 -12.14 0.49 1.91
CA LYS A 673 -12.07 1.65 1.02
C LYS A 673 -11.54 2.85 1.81
N ILE A 674 -11.18 3.90 1.07
CA ILE A 674 -10.72 5.15 1.65
C ILE A 674 -11.88 6.13 1.76
N VAL A 675 -11.94 6.80 2.90
CA VAL A 675 -12.85 7.92 3.20
C VAL A 675 -12.01 9.12 3.60
N ARG A 676 -12.30 10.27 2.98
CA ARG A 676 -11.72 11.57 3.35
C ARG A 676 -12.13 11.91 4.78
N VAL A 677 -11.15 12.15 5.63
CA VAL A 677 -11.37 12.63 7.00
C VAL A 677 -10.70 13.99 7.19
N ARG A 678 -11.10 14.66 8.26
CA ARG A 678 -10.53 15.94 8.66
C ARG A 678 -10.30 15.96 10.16
N GLU A 679 -9.06 15.74 10.56
CA GLU A 679 -8.59 16.18 11.87
C GLU A 679 -8.36 17.70 11.84
N GLU A 680 -8.06 18.33 12.98
CA GLU A 680 -8.16 19.79 13.22
C GLU A 680 -7.20 20.69 12.38
N GLY A 681 -6.59 20.17 11.32
CA GLY A 681 -5.66 20.87 10.42
C GLY A 681 -6.25 21.37 9.09
N PRO A 682 -5.43 22.10 8.29
CA PRO A 682 -5.84 22.69 7.01
C PRO A 682 -5.81 21.73 5.81
N LEU A 683 -5.16 20.57 5.93
CA LEU A 683 -4.95 19.59 4.86
C LEU A 683 -6.01 18.47 4.87
N GLU A 684 -6.26 17.83 3.71
CA GLU A 684 -7.07 16.61 3.66
C GLU A 684 -6.22 15.40 4.07
N ASP A 685 -6.76 14.57 4.96
CA ASP A 685 -6.22 13.25 5.26
C ASP A 685 -7.30 12.18 5.04
N PHE A 686 -6.96 10.92 5.27
CA PHE A 686 -7.88 9.83 5.00
C PHE A 686 -7.82 8.71 6.04
N SER A 687 -8.95 8.02 6.18
CA SER A 687 -9.08 6.85 7.04
C SER A 687 -9.71 5.70 6.26
N ASN A 688 -9.56 4.50 6.83
CA ASN A 688 -10.08 3.28 6.24
C ASN A 688 -11.49 3.03 6.77
N ALA A 689 -12.42 2.75 5.86
CA ALA A 689 -13.74 2.24 6.18
C ALA A 689 -13.97 0.93 5.42
N PRO A 690 -14.86 0.03 5.86
CA PRO A 690 -15.35 -1.07 5.04
C PRO A 690 -15.87 -0.58 3.68
N ILE A 691 -15.63 -1.37 2.63
CA ILE A 691 -16.09 -1.09 1.27
C ILE A 691 -17.61 -0.90 1.21
N CYS A 692 -18.34 -1.82 1.85
CA CYS A 692 -19.76 -1.77 2.12
C CYS A 692 -20.00 -2.33 3.54
N GLU A 693 -21.18 -2.09 4.10
CA GLU A 693 -21.56 -2.56 5.44
C GLU A 693 -21.49 -4.10 5.56
N TYR A 694 -21.99 -4.81 4.54
CA TYR A 694 -21.96 -6.27 4.47
C TYR A 694 -20.56 -6.85 4.69
N LEU A 695 -19.55 -6.33 3.97
CA LEU A 695 -18.15 -6.74 4.15
C LEU A 695 -17.56 -6.27 5.47
N GLY A 696 -17.99 -5.12 6.00
CA GLY A 696 -17.53 -4.63 7.31
C GLY A 696 -17.92 -5.57 8.44
N VAL A 697 -19.18 -5.98 8.50
CA VAL A 697 -19.69 -6.91 9.51
C VAL A 697 -19.07 -8.31 9.35
N LEU A 698 -18.93 -8.81 8.12
CA LEU A 698 -18.20 -10.07 7.87
C LEU A 698 -16.75 -10.01 8.31
N THR A 699 -16.02 -8.94 7.97
CA THR A 699 -14.62 -8.72 8.38
C THR A 699 -14.51 -8.68 9.90
N LEU A 700 -15.40 -7.94 10.56
CA LEU A 700 -15.45 -7.83 12.02
C LEU A 700 -15.73 -9.19 12.68
N SER A 701 -16.64 -10.00 12.15
CA SER A 701 -16.93 -11.34 12.69
C SER A 701 -15.77 -12.34 12.52
N ARG A 702 -14.94 -12.20 11.48
CA ARG A 702 -13.70 -12.99 11.34
C ARG A 702 -12.63 -12.49 12.31
N LEU A 703 -12.42 -11.19 12.39
CA LEU A 703 -11.47 -10.57 13.32
C LEU A 703 -11.82 -10.88 14.78
N ALA A 704 -13.10 -10.98 15.14
CA ALA A 704 -13.55 -11.33 16.48
C ALA A 704 -13.16 -12.75 16.95
N LYS A 705 -12.67 -13.61 16.05
CA LYS A 705 -12.17 -14.95 16.37
C LYS A 705 -10.65 -15.03 16.59
N VAL A 706 -9.93 -13.97 16.20
CA VAL A 706 -8.45 -13.93 16.18
C VAL A 706 -7.85 -12.74 16.92
N LEU A 707 -8.68 -11.77 17.33
CA LEU A 707 -8.28 -10.57 18.09
C LEU A 707 -8.88 -10.56 19.50
N SER A 708 -8.23 -9.86 20.43
CA SER A 708 -8.82 -9.61 21.74
C SER A 708 -9.97 -8.60 21.64
N ALA A 709 -10.93 -8.65 22.57
CA ALA A 709 -12.03 -7.69 22.63
C ALA A 709 -11.56 -6.22 22.83
N ASN A 710 -10.34 -6.01 23.34
CA ASN A 710 -9.72 -4.68 23.39
C ASN A 710 -9.23 -4.22 22.01
N ASP A 711 -8.58 -5.10 21.25
CA ASP A 711 -8.09 -4.78 19.91
C ASP A 711 -9.24 -4.48 18.93
N ILE A 712 -10.34 -5.23 19.04
CA ILE A 712 -11.57 -4.97 18.28
C ILE A 712 -12.15 -3.60 18.65
N LEU A 713 -12.19 -3.26 19.94
CA LEU A 713 -12.64 -1.94 20.39
C LEU A 713 -11.75 -0.82 19.85
N PHE A 714 -10.43 -1.01 19.79
CA PHE A 714 -9.51 -0.05 19.16
C PHE A 714 -9.72 0.07 17.64
N LEU A 715 -10.00 -1.03 16.95
CA LEU A 715 -10.34 -1.03 15.52
C LEU A 715 -11.60 -0.21 15.25
N VAL A 716 -12.69 -0.46 15.99
CA VAL A 716 -13.96 0.27 15.87
C VAL A 716 -13.77 1.75 16.21
N LEU A 717 -13.00 2.07 17.26
CA LEU A 717 -12.62 3.43 17.62
C LEU A 717 -11.84 4.15 16.51
N GLY A 718 -10.95 3.46 15.80
CA GLY A 718 -10.21 4.01 14.67
C GLY A 718 -11.10 4.39 13.48
N MET A 719 -12.22 3.70 13.29
CA MET A 719 -13.17 3.96 12.21
C MET A 719 -14.15 5.12 12.49
N LYS A 720 -14.15 5.71 13.70
CA LYS A 720 -15.16 6.70 14.13
C LYS A 720 -15.29 7.94 13.21
N ASN A 721 -14.19 8.35 12.58
CA ASN A 721 -14.14 9.50 11.66
C ASN A 721 -14.44 9.11 10.20
N ALA A 722 -14.49 7.81 9.89
CA ALA A 722 -14.59 7.24 8.54
C ALA A 722 -15.98 6.65 8.23
N LEU A 723 -16.84 6.54 9.24
CA LEU A 723 -18.14 5.89 9.18
C LEU A 723 -19.29 6.87 9.50
N GLN A 724 -20.47 6.58 8.96
CA GLN A 724 -21.72 7.17 9.44
C GLN A 724 -22.06 6.64 10.83
N SER A 725 -22.77 7.45 11.64
CA SER A 725 -23.10 7.13 13.04
C SER A 725 -23.76 5.76 13.18
N GLU A 726 -24.75 5.45 12.33
CA GLU A 726 -25.53 4.20 12.37
C GLU A 726 -24.67 2.95 12.13
N ALA A 727 -23.72 3.01 11.20
CA ALA A 727 -22.78 1.92 10.96
C ALA A 727 -21.79 1.77 12.14
N LEU A 728 -21.31 2.89 12.70
CA LEU A 728 -20.44 2.87 13.88
C LEU A 728 -21.15 2.32 15.12
N GLU A 729 -22.45 2.61 15.29
CA GLU A 729 -23.30 2.10 16.36
C GLU A 729 -23.39 0.56 16.32
N ARG A 730 -23.60 -0.04 15.14
CA ARG A 730 -23.61 -1.51 14.97
C ARG A 730 -22.26 -2.14 15.28
N TYR A 731 -21.16 -1.59 14.76
CA TYR A 731 -19.83 -2.11 15.10
C TYR A 731 -19.49 -1.93 16.58
N SER A 732 -20.01 -0.89 17.23
CA SER A 732 -19.83 -0.67 18.67
C SER A 732 -20.47 -1.75 19.55
N LEU A 733 -21.40 -2.56 19.03
CA LEU A 733 -21.98 -3.70 19.76
C LEU A 733 -20.92 -4.74 20.18
N THR A 734 -19.76 -4.82 19.51
CA THR A 734 -18.66 -5.70 19.95
C THR A 734 -18.08 -5.32 21.30
N VAL A 735 -18.45 -4.18 21.88
CA VAL A 735 -18.13 -3.86 23.28
C VAL A 735 -18.73 -4.87 24.27
N PHE A 736 -19.82 -5.56 23.91
CA PHE A 736 -20.40 -6.66 24.70
C PHE A 736 -19.52 -7.92 24.76
N LEU A 737 -18.47 -8.01 23.94
CA LEU A 737 -17.44 -9.05 24.07
C LEU A 737 -16.57 -8.86 25.32
N ARG A 738 -16.63 -7.69 25.97
CA ARG A 738 -15.85 -7.36 27.16
C ARG A 738 -16.64 -7.60 28.45
N VAL A 739 -16.15 -8.51 29.27
CA VAL A 739 -16.68 -8.79 30.61
C VAL A 739 -16.69 -7.53 31.50
N GLU A 740 -15.67 -6.66 31.41
CA GLU A 740 -15.62 -5.46 32.25
C GLU A 740 -16.68 -4.42 31.85
N PHE A 741 -16.98 -4.34 30.54
CA PHE A 741 -18.06 -3.48 30.04
C PHE A 741 -19.40 -3.97 30.55
N VAL A 742 -19.73 -5.25 30.32
CA VAL A 742 -21.03 -5.83 30.73
C VAL A 742 -21.20 -5.78 32.25
N THR A 743 -20.16 -6.11 33.02
CA THR A 743 -20.20 -6.05 34.50
C THR A 743 -20.33 -4.62 35.04
N SER A 744 -19.81 -3.61 34.33
CA SER A 744 -20.07 -2.20 34.68
C SER A 744 -21.49 -1.78 34.29
N MET A 745 -21.90 -2.09 33.06
CA MET A 745 -23.20 -1.75 32.47
C MET A 745 -24.36 -2.30 33.29
N VAL A 746 -24.24 -3.54 33.78
CA VAL A 746 -25.27 -4.21 34.60
C VAL A 746 -25.63 -3.42 35.87
N LYS A 747 -24.69 -2.66 36.45
CA LYS A 747 -24.93 -1.83 37.63
C LYS A 747 -25.81 -0.61 37.34
N ASP A 748 -25.86 -0.19 36.07
CA ASP A 748 -26.57 0.98 35.58
C ASP A 748 -27.87 0.61 34.81
N LEU A 749 -28.16 -0.69 34.64
CA LEU A 749 -29.39 -1.19 33.99
C LEU A 749 -30.63 -0.79 34.79
N LYS A 750 -31.63 -0.20 34.12
CA LYS A 750 -32.95 0.10 34.70
C LYS A 750 -34.03 -0.74 34.04
N GLU A 751 -34.65 -1.62 34.82
CA GLU A 751 -35.80 -2.41 34.37
C GLU A 751 -37.03 -1.51 34.20
N LEU A 752 -37.65 -1.57 33.01
CA LEU A 752 -38.91 -0.90 32.71
C LEU A 752 -40.07 -1.76 33.21
N PRO A 753 -41.10 -1.16 33.83
CA PRO A 753 -42.25 -1.91 34.34
C PRO A 753 -43.04 -2.54 33.18
N PRO A 754 -43.48 -3.81 33.29
CA PRO A 754 -44.33 -4.44 32.31
C PRO A 754 -45.73 -3.77 32.25
N PRO A 755 -46.45 -3.86 31.12
CA PRO A 755 -47.78 -3.24 30.93
C PRO A 755 -48.92 -3.95 31.67
N SER A 756 -48.61 -4.85 32.61
CA SER A 756 -49.56 -5.68 33.36
C SER A 756 -48.96 -6.01 34.73
N PRO A 757 -49.76 -6.38 35.75
CA PRO A 757 -49.30 -6.48 37.14
C PRO A 757 -48.43 -7.72 37.46
N SER A 758 -47.62 -8.17 36.51
CA SER A 758 -46.55 -9.15 36.75
C SER A 758 -45.39 -8.49 37.49
N LYS A 759 -44.75 -9.22 38.41
CA LYS A 759 -43.54 -8.73 39.09
C LYS A 759 -42.44 -8.44 38.05
N PRO A 760 -41.69 -7.33 38.19
CA PRO A 760 -40.45 -7.13 37.44
C PRO A 760 -39.55 -8.36 37.58
N ARG A 761 -39.01 -8.82 36.46
CA ARG A 761 -38.19 -10.03 36.41
C ARG A 761 -36.79 -9.61 36.02
N PHE A 762 -35.82 -9.90 36.89
CA PHE A 762 -34.44 -9.51 36.64
C PHE A 762 -33.93 -9.98 35.28
N SER A 763 -33.21 -9.09 34.59
CA SER A 763 -32.56 -9.44 33.33
C SER A 763 -31.54 -10.57 33.53
N VAL A 764 -31.40 -11.44 32.54
CA VAL A 764 -30.42 -12.54 32.59
C VAL A 764 -28.99 -12.05 32.72
N LEU A 765 -28.65 -10.87 32.17
CA LEU A 765 -27.33 -10.26 32.37
C LEU A 765 -27.15 -9.71 33.79
N THR A 766 -28.21 -9.26 34.46
CA THR A 766 -28.15 -8.85 35.87
C THR A 766 -27.88 -10.04 36.78
N LEU A 767 -28.47 -11.20 36.46
CA LEU A 767 -28.30 -12.44 37.21
C LEU A 767 -26.99 -13.18 36.87
N ASN A 768 -26.50 -13.05 35.64
CA ASN A 768 -25.27 -13.70 35.16
C ASN A 768 -24.49 -12.80 34.16
N PRO A 769 -23.73 -11.81 34.63
CA PRO A 769 -22.91 -10.95 33.76
C PRO A 769 -21.85 -11.72 32.96
N HIS A 770 -21.39 -12.86 33.49
CA HIS A 770 -20.40 -13.72 32.83
C HIS A 770 -20.97 -14.51 31.65
N GLY A 771 -22.30 -14.58 31.49
CA GLY A 771 -22.96 -15.14 30.33
C GLY A 771 -22.91 -14.25 29.07
N HIS A 772 -22.21 -13.12 29.11
CA HIS A 772 -21.97 -12.25 27.95
C HIS A 772 -21.33 -13.03 26.77
N PRO A 773 -21.50 -12.53 25.53
CA PRO A 773 -20.90 -13.16 24.36
C PRO A 773 -19.38 -13.05 24.37
N THR A 774 -18.69 -14.09 23.90
CA THR A 774 -17.22 -14.15 23.77
C THR A 774 -16.74 -14.20 22.33
N GLU A 775 -17.64 -14.47 21.38
CA GLU A 775 -17.40 -14.44 19.95
C GLU A 775 -18.43 -13.54 19.26
N ALA A 776 -18.16 -13.14 18.01
CA ALA A 776 -19.14 -12.49 17.14
C ALA A 776 -19.31 -13.24 15.81
N ALA A 777 -20.53 -13.23 15.29
CA ALA A 777 -20.92 -13.79 14.00
C ALA A 777 -21.73 -12.76 13.21
N ALA A 778 -21.64 -12.81 11.88
CA ALA A 778 -22.48 -12.03 11.00
C ALA A 778 -23.82 -12.76 10.79
N ILE A 779 -24.95 -12.07 10.88
CA ILE A 779 -26.24 -12.58 10.39
C ILE A 779 -26.57 -11.93 9.04
N ASN A 780 -26.42 -12.74 7.98
CA ASN A 780 -26.59 -12.34 6.58
C ASN A 780 -28.07 -12.21 6.21
N GLU A 781 -28.38 -11.43 5.16
CA GLU A 781 -29.70 -11.50 4.52
C GLU A 781 -30.01 -12.93 4.03
N LEU A 782 -31.27 -13.36 4.17
CA LEU A 782 -31.73 -14.72 3.84
C LEU A 782 -31.33 -15.18 2.43
N ARG A 783 -31.27 -14.26 1.46
CA ARG A 783 -30.87 -14.54 0.07
C ARG A 783 -29.39 -14.90 -0.13
N PHE A 784 -28.55 -14.72 0.89
CA PHE A 784 -27.13 -15.09 0.88
C PHE A 784 -26.82 -16.33 1.73
N ILE A 785 -27.84 -16.99 2.27
CA ILE A 785 -27.72 -18.21 3.08
C ILE A 785 -27.83 -19.43 2.16
N GLY A 786 -26.74 -20.17 1.98
CA GLY A 786 -26.75 -21.43 1.23
C GLY A 786 -27.33 -22.62 2.02
N SER A 787 -27.22 -22.57 3.35
CA SER A 787 -27.79 -23.54 4.29
C SER A 787 -27.93 -22.88 5.67
N PRO A 788 -28.92 -23.24 6.51
CA PRO A 788 -29.06 -22.64 7.83
C PRO A 788 -27.84 -22.97 8.71
N GLU A 789 -27.50 -22.07 9.63
CA GLU A 789 -26.37 -22.18 10.53
C GLU A 789 -26.71 -22.94 11.82
N LYS A 790 -25.68 -23.36 12.55
CA LYS A 790 -25.83 -23.90 13.91
C LYS A 790 -25.96 -22.75 14.90
N LEU A 791 -27.02 -22.75 15.70
CA LEU A 791 -27.17 -21.82 16.83
C LEU A 791 -26.14 -22.14 17.91
N ASN A 792 -25.43 -21.11 18.38
CA ASN A 792 -24.48 -21.21 19.49
C ASN A 792 -24.79 -20.18 20.58
N TYR A 793 -24.64 -20.59 21.84
CA TYR A 793 -24.69 -19.68 22.99
C TYR A 793 -23.44 -18.80 23.05
N ARG A 794 -23.54 -17.61 23.66
CA ARG A 794 -22.43 -16.65 23.83
C ARG A 794 -21.77 -16.18 22.53
N VAL A 795 -22.49 -16.24 21.41
CA VAL A 795 -22.11 -15.60 20.13
C VAL A 795 -22.96 -14.36 19.92
N LEU A 796 -22.32 -13.21 19.68
CA LEU A 796 -22.97 -11.96 19.29
C LEU A 796 -23.24 -11.96 17.79
N TYR A 797 -24.50 -12.11 17.40
CA TYR A 797 -24.97 -12.02 16.02
C TYR A 797 -25.22 -10.55 15.64
N ILE A 798 -24.46 -10.04 14.67
CA ILE A 798 -24.55 -8.67 14.16
C ILE A 798 -25.09 -8.70 12.72
N PRO A 799 -26.19 -8.01 12.39
CA PRO A 799 -26.75 -7.99 11.04
C PRO A 799 -25.84 -7.31 10.02
N THR A 800 -25.75 -7.89 8.83
CA THR A 800 -24.94 -7.34 7.73
C THR A 800 -25.65 -6.26 6.91
N PHE A 801 -26.85 -5.83 7.32
CA PHE A 801 -27.73 -4.97 6.54
C PHE A 801 -28.64 -4.13 7.46
N PRO A 802 -29.01 -2.89 7.06
CA PRO A 802 -29.63 -1.93 7.96
C PRO A 802 -31.10 -2.18 8.28
N THR A 803 -31.81 -2.94 7.43
CA THR A 803 -33.25 -3.21 7.56
C THR A 803 -33.55 -4.49 8.33
N PHE A 804 -32.61 -4.99 9.11
CA PHE A 804 -32.83 -6.16 9.96
C PHE A 804 -33.90 -5.87 11.03
N PRO A 805 -34.90 -6.76 11.22
CA PRO A 805 -36.04 -6.47 12.07
C PRO A 805 -35.70 -6.51 13.57
N LEU A 806 -36.43 -5.69 14.34
CA LEU A 806 -36.47 -5.63 15.80
C LEU A 806 -35.21 -5.12 16.52
N VAL A 807 -34.01 -5.60 16.21
CA VAL A 807 -32.78 -5.35 16.99
C VAL A 807 -31.56 -5.05 16.10
N ASP A 808 -30.59 -4.31 16.64
CA ASP A 808 -29.32 -4.01 15.97
C ASP A 808 -28.28 -5.14 16.14
N GLY A 809 -28.53 -6.06 17.08
CA GLY A 809 -27.77 -7.30 17.28
C GLY A 809 -28.36 -8.12 18.42
N PHE A 810 -27.97 -9.39 18.53
CA PHE A 810 -28.49 -10.26 19.60
C PHE A 810 -27.51 -11.40 19.95
N PHE A 811 -27.72 -12.04 21.09
CA PHE A 811 -27.02 -13.27 21.48
C PHE A 811 -27.90 -14.18 22.34
N PHE A 812 -27.50 -15.44 22.49
CA PHE A 812 -28.21 -16.40 23.33
C PHE A 812 -27.46 -16.68 24.62
N MET A 813 -28.20 -16.77 25.73
CA MET A 813 -27.73 -17.23 27.04
C MET A 813 -28.47 -18.51 27.45
N GLU A 814 -27.76 -19.42 28.12
CA GLU A 814 -28.33 -20.67 28.65
C GLU A 814 -28.72 -20.55 30.13
N SER A 815 -27.87 -19.89 30.93
CA SER A 815 -28.02 -19.76 32.39
C SER A 815 -28.18 -18.28 32.79
N PRO A 816 -29.12 -17.93 33.71
CA PRO A 816 -29.92 -18.83 34.55
C PRO A 816 -31.18 -19.40 33.88
N ARG A 817 -31.49 -18.96 32.66
CA ARG A 817 -32.60 -19.44 31.82
C ARG A 817 -32.23 -19.26 30.36
N ARG A 818 -32.74 -20.13 29.47
CA ARG A 818 -32.57 -19.99 28.03
C ARG A 818 -33.23 -18.68 27.57
N THR A 819 -32.42 -17.71 27.14
CA THR A 819 -32.85 -16.37 26.74
C THR A 819 -32.20 -15.90 25.45
N LEU A 820 -32.98 -15.27 24.57
CA LEU A 820 -32.50 -14.36 23.53
C LEU A 820 -32.34 -12.97 24.13
N VAL A 821 -31.12 -12.43 24.11
CA VAL A 821 -30.82 -11.06 24.53
C VAL A 821 -30.69 -10.19 23.29
N GLY A 822 -31.66 -9.30 23.08
CA GLY A 822 -31.67 -8.34 21.99
C GLY A 822 -31.02 -7.02 22.38
N LEU A 823 -30.22 -6.43 21.50
CA LEU A 823 -29.57 -5.13 21.67
C LEU A 823 -30.16 -4.14 20.67
N GLN A 824 -30.66 -3.00 21.14
CA GLN A 824 -31.25 -1.97 20.28
C GLN A 824 -30.73 -0.57 20.65
N MET A 825 -30.15 0.12 19.68
CA MET A 825 -29.74 1.52 19.81
C MET A 825 -30.95 2.43 19.60
N THR A 826 -31.13 3.45 20.44
CA THR A 826 -32.23 4.39 20.22
C THR A 826 -32.07 5.80 20.79
N LYS A 827 -32.68 6.76 20.09
CA LYS A 827 -32.89 8.15 20.54
C LYS A 827 -34.29 8.37 21.13
N ALA A 828 -35.21 7.41 21.00
CA ALA A 828 -36.58 7.54 21.44
C ALA A 828 -36.73 7.41 22.96
N SER A 829 -37.71 8.11 23.54
CA SER A 829 -38.06 8.03 24.97
C SER A 829 -39.10 6.96 25.30
N ALA A 830 -39.61 6.26 24.28
CA ALA A 830 -40.49 5.10 24.38
C ALA A 830 -40.36 4.29 23.09
N HIS A 831 -40.54 2.97 23.17
CA HIS A 831 -40.63 2.09 22.00
C HIS A 831 -41.91 1.26 22.04
N HIS A 832 -42.60 1.23 20.91
CA HIS A 832 -43.80 0.42 20.71
C HIS A 832 -43.53 -0.60 19.61
N THR A 833 -42.95 -1.73 20.00
CA THR A 833 -42.73 -2.86 19.12
C THR A 833 -44.06 -3.34 18.54
N LYS A 834 -44.13 -3.40 17.20
CA LYS A 834 -45.29 -3.95 16.47
C LYS A 834 -45.17 -5.47 16.42
N THR A 835 -46.27 -6.18 16.59
CA THR A 835 -46.34 -7.65 16.46
C THR A 835 -45.81 -8.14 15.12
N SER A 836 -46.07 -7.39 14.03
CA SER A 836 -45.53 -7.68 12.70
C SER A 836 -44.00 -7.68 12.64
N THR A 837 -43.34 -6.76 13.36
CA THR A 837 -41.86 -6.69 13.43
C THR A 837 -41.28 -7.86 14.22
N VAL A 838 -41.94 -8.30 15.30
CA VAL A 838 -41.53 -9.52 16.05
C VAL A 838 -41.68 -10.77 15.18
N ASN A 839 -42.79 -10.88 14.44
CA ASN A 839 -43.03 -12.00 13.53
C ASN A 839 -41.97 -12.06 12.43
N GLN A 840 -41.64 -10.92 11.80
CA GLN A 840 -40.57 -10.82 10.80
C GLN A 840 -39.20 -11.25 11.34
N PHE A 841 -38.85 -10.83 12.55
CA PHE A 841 -37.61 -11.25 13.21
C PHE A 841 -37.61 -12.77 13.49
N THR A 842 -38.71 -13.30 14.02
CA THR A 842 -38.83 -14.75 14.30
C THR A 842 -38.80 -15.61 13.04
N GLU A 843 -39.41 -15.16 11.94
CA GLU A 843 -39.32 -15.81 10.61
C GLU A 843 -37.89 -15.78 10.06
N HIS A 844 -37.17 -14.67 10.27
CA HIS A 844 -35.77 -14.58 9.86
C HIS A 844 -34.90 -15.58 10.64
N LEU A 845 -35.07 -15.65 11.96
CA LEU A 845 -34.33 -16.63 12.79
C LEU A 845 -34.66 -18.08 12.43
N SER A 846 -35.92 -18.39 12.08
CA SER A 846 -36.33 -19.75 11.70
C SER A 846 -35.71 -20.25 10.40
N ARG A 847 -35.40 -19.33 9.47
CA ARG A 847 -34.64 -19.62 8.25
C ARG A 847 -33.13 -19.58 8.45
N PHE A 848 -32.64 -18.77 9.39
CA PHE A 848 -31.20 -18.65 9.66
C PHE A 848 -30.65 -19.84 10.47
N PHE A 849 -31.39 -20.36 11.46
CA PHE A 849 -30.90 -21.39 12.36
C PHE A 849 -31.55 -22.77 12.15
N ASN A 850 -30.72 -23.81 12.09
CA ASN A 850 -31.18 -25.20 12.18
C ASN A 850 -31.87 -25.47 13.52
N GLY A 851 -32.99 -26.19 13.51
CA GLY A 851 -33.70 -26.60 14.73
C GLY A 851 -34.41 -25.48 15.49
N TRP A 852 -34.55 -24.28 14.91
CA TRP A 852 -35.14 -23.11 15.59
C TRP A 852 -36.52 -23.39 16.23
N GLY A 853 -37.38 -24.17 15.56
CA GLY A 853 -38.74 -24.47 16.05
C GLY A 853 -38.77 -25.26 17.36
N GLU A 854 -37.77 -26.10 17.63
CA GLU A 854 -37.60 -26.80 18.91
C GLU A 854 -36.89 -25.90 19.92
N PHE A 855 -35.84 -25.19 19.49
CA PHE A 855 -35.06 -24.30 20.33
C PHE A 855 -35.89 -23.16 20.95
N ALA A 856 -36.80 -22.57 20.18
CA ALA A 856 -37.65 -21.47 20.60
C ALA A 856 -38.69 -21.86 21.67
N GLN A 857 -38.95 -23.16 21.90
CA GLN A 857 -39.92 -23.61 22.90
C GLN A 857 -39.42 -23.31 24.31
N GLY A 858 -40.14 -22.41 25.01
CA GLY A 858 -39.77 -21.93 26.35
C GLY A 858 -38.59 -20.95 26.36
N LEU A 859 -38.21 -20.39 25.20
CA LEU A 859 -37.18 -19.35 25.10
C LEU A 859 -37.70 -18.03 25.71
N SER A 860 -37.00 -17.51 26.72
CA SER A 860 -37.25 -16.17 27.26
C SER A 860 -36.62 -15.09 26.38
N TRP A 861 -37.12 -13.85 26.46
CA TRP A 861 -36.62 -12.71 25.69
C TRP A 861 -36.33 -11.56 26.65
N ASP A 862 -35.15 -10.97 26.51
CA ASP A 862 -34.71 -9.77 27.22
C ASP A 862 -34.27 -8.76 26.14
N ILE A 863 -34.80 -7.51 26.14
CA ILE A 863 -34.36 -6.46 25.20
C ILE A 863 -33.68 -5.31 25.96
N ILE A 864 -32.46 -5.00 25.54
CA ILE A 864 -31.61 -3.94 26.10
C ILE A 864 -31.62 -2.74 25.16
N TYR A 865 -32.18 -1.62 25.63
CA TYR A 865 -32.19 -0.35 24.91
C TYR A 865 -30.99 0.49 25.34
N ILE A 866 -30.11 0.75 24.39
CA ILE A 866 -28.91 1.56 24.55
C ILE A 866 -29.27 2.98 24.09
N GLN A 867 -29.46 3.90 25.04
CA GLN A 867 -29.87 5.27 24.73
C GLN A 867 -28.66 6.19 24.53
N HIS A 868 -28.72 7.09 23.56
CA HIS A 868 -27.74 8.17 23.46
C HIS A 868 -27.78 9.04 24.73
N ALA A 869 -26.62 9.52 25.18
CA ALA A 869 -26.48 10.28 26.42
C ALA A 869 -27.37 11.53 26.49
N ASP A 870 -27.72 12.10 25.33
CA ASP A 870 -28.47 13.35 25.19
C ASP A 870 -29.97 13.10 24.92
N SER A 871 -30.42 11.83 24.94
CA SER A 871 -31.82 11.43 24.79
C SER A 871 -32.60 11.47 26.12
N LYS A 872 -33.90 11.73 26.04
CA LYS A 872 -34.79 11.64 27.21
C LYS A 872 -34.86 10.18 27.71
N PRO A 873 -34.62 9.92 29.02
CA PRO A 873 -34.65 8.56 29.55
C PRO A 873 -35.98 7.83 29.26
N MET A 874 -35.89 6.57 28.82
CA MET A 874 -37.06 5.73 28.60
C MET A 874 -37.81 5.47 29.90
N LYS A 875 -39.14 5.58 29.86
CA LYS A 875 -40.04 5.39 31.02
C LYS A 875 -41.06 4.26 30.83
N THR A 876 -41.24 3.76 29.61
CA THR A 876 -42.26 2.74 29.27
C THR A 876 -41.73 1.76 28.23
N GLY A 877 -42.13 0.49 28.38
CA GLY A 877 -41.84 -0.64 27.48
C GLY A 877 -42.95 -1.70 27.59
N ARG A 878 -42.95 -2.72 26.73
CA ARG A 878 -44.01 -3.75 26.71
C ARG A 878 -43.68 -5.12 27.30
N ASP A 879 -42.42 -5.40 27.64
CA ASP A 879 -41.97 -6.67 28.24
C ASP A 879 -40.79 -6.42 29.21
N VAL A 880 -40.11 -7.48 29.68
CA VAL A 880 -38.88 -7.36 30.50
C VAL A 880 -37.79 -6.67 29.68
N ILE A 881 -37.67 -5.37 29.93
CA ILE A 881 -36.90 -4.44 29.12
C ILE A 881 -35.97 -3.66 30.05
N THR A 882 -34.72 -3.49 29.67
CA THR A 882 -33.76 -2.67 30.41
C THR A 882 -33.23 -1.51 29.58
N SER A 883 -33.21 -0.31 30.15
CA SER A 883 -32.60 0.88 29.53
C SER A 883 -31.27 1.24 30.19
N ILE A 884 -30.31 1.70 29.38
CA ILE A 884 -29.01 2.21 29.84
C ILE A 884 -28.85 3.66 29.36
N PRO A 885 -28.78 4.65 30.27
CA PRO A 885 -28.28 5.98 29.92
C PRO A 885 -26.74 5.96 29.92
N ILE A 886 -26.10 6.44 28.85
CA ILE A 886 -24.62 6.50 28.78
C ILE A 886 -24.08 7.58 29.73
N ILE A 887 -23.79 7.20 30.98
CA ILE A 887 -23.23 8.10 32.00
C ILE A 887 -21.79 7.68 32.37
N LYS A 888 -20.82 8.13 31.55
CA LYS A 888 -19.45 8.46 32.01
C LYS A 888 -18.68 9.25 30.93
N PRO A 889 -18.09 10.42 31.26
CA PRO A 889 -17.41 11.26 30.28
C PRO A 889 -16.14 10.65 29.69
N THR A 890 -15.58 9.58 30.26
CA THR A 890 -14.39 8.89 29.75
C THR A 890 -14.64 8.02 28.52
N LEU A 891 -15.78 7.31 28.43
CA LEU A 891 -16.19 6.70 27.15
C LEU A 891 -16.72 7.78 26.18
N LYS A 892 -17.47 8.80 26.64
CA LYS A 892 -17.92 9.91 25.78
C LYS A 892 -16.72 10.63 25.12
N LYS A 893 -15.61 10.87 25.85
CA LYS A 893 -14.37 11.46 25.29
C LYS A 893 -13.57 10.57 24.32
N LYS A 894 -13.75 9.24 24.31
CA LYS A 894 -13.02 8.32 23.41
C LYS A 894 -13.86 7.84 22.21
N LEU A 895 -15.08 7.37 22.44
CA LEU A 895 -16.02 6.91 21.40
C LEU A 895 -16.81 8.05 20.76
N TRP A 896 -17.24 9.04 21.55
CA TRP A 896 -18.26 10.04 21.15
C TRP A 896 -17.75 11.48 21.18
N ARG A 897 -16.54 11.72 20.64
CA ARG A 897 -16.13 13.07 20.20
C ARG A 897 -16.79 13.40 18.85
N SER A 898 -18.11 13.52 18.85
CA SER A 898 -18.86 14.22 17.79
C SER A 898 -19.52 15.44 18.39
N GLY A 899 -18.70 16.48 18.62
CA GLY A 899 -19.21 17.84 18.72
C GLY A 899 -19.71 18.25 17.34
N THR A 900 -20.94 17.91 17.02
CA THR A 900 -21.57 18.26 15.73
C THR A 900 -22.06 19.70 15.78
N GLU A 901 -21.15 20.66 15.95
CA GLU A 901 -21.39 22.05 15.55
C GLU A 901 -21.37 22.13 14.03
N ARG A 902 -22.49 21.73 13.41
CA ARG A 902 -22.84 22.11 12.05
C ARG A 902 -24.30 22.53 12.02
N TYR A 903 -24.48 23.85 12.05
CA TYR A 903 -25.75 24.51 11.77
C TYR A 903 -26.32 24.05 10.43
N THR A 904 -27.59 23.65 10.42
CA THR A 904 -28.51 23.90 9.31
C THR A 904 -29.91 24.13 9.89
N ASN A 905 -30.42 25.35 9.69
CA ASN A 905 -31.85 25.62 9.61
C ASN A 905 -32.44 24.73 8.48
N THR A 906 -33.71 24.32 8.47
CA THR A 906 -34.90 25.13 8.77
C THR A 906 -36.08 24.25 9.18
N SER A 907 -37.05 24.85 9.87
CA SER A 907 -38.43 24.36 9.94
C SER A 907 -39.08 24.23 8.55
N LEU A 908 -39.94 23.22 8.35
CA LEU A 908 -41.37 23.39 8.04
C LEU A 908 -42.09 22.03 7.83
N PHE A 909 -43.22 21.90 8.55
CA PHE A 909 -44.21 20.79 8.57
C PHE A 909 -43.74 19.42 9.11
#